data_AF-A0AAE9MSP6-F1
#
_entry.id   AF-A0AAE9MSP6-F1
#
_cell.length_a   1.000
_cell.length_b   1.000
_cell.length_c   1.000
_cell.angle_alpha   90.00
_cell.angle_beta   90.00
_cell.angle_gamma   90.00
#
_symmetry.space_group_name_H-M   'P 1'
#
loop_
_entity.id
_entity.type
_entity.pdbx_description
1 polymer ?
#
loop_
_entity_poly.entity_id
_entity_poly.type
_entity_poly.pdbx_seq_one_letter_code
_entity_poly.pdbx_strand_id
1 'polypeptide(L)'
;MMSAYKTPGVYVEEIVKFPPSVAQVETAIPAFIGYTEKATRKVKGDLKGTPTRISSMLEYEMYFGVAKAETGIEVTVEDGKVSVEAPNSAEKSPFLMYYSLQLYFANGGGPCYITSVGRYGESNLLDGSDSQVTAITSDSDFNDGLAEVRKVDEVTLIVFPDATALTDDTTFYSLYNSALTQCNELQDRFTIIDTRTYDTIDASFPNVGILRDRISSDKNYLKYGAAYYPFIKTILDYSYDESSTNVTISTALPRNIQAEAQLIATGIDTTDLSTFLTEIVAISTTVDNLSGPDENTDAVAEVPNIVARINSIKNYLSNLEVELNKALNLARTDGAAVAEANALDTWITNEIETLQLELNKVKDRLNDDDSKITVFNEISETTTNNPSLQRALGIHNDSTDSIVDKINTLIASGELDDLITNLPTSSGSATVKALDVIKTEDDALYNQIKAEISNLPLILPPSSAIAGVYARVDSDRGVWKAPANVSLNYVIEPTVNISHEAQRDLNVDTVAGKSINAIRSFVGKGNLVWGARTLAGNDNEWRYVSVRRFFNMAEESIKKASEQFVFEPNDKNTWVRVKAMIDNFLTQQWRAGALAGPTPEKAFYVSVGLGETMTAQDVLEGNMIIEIGMAVVRPAEFIILKFSHKMQEA
;
A
#
# COMPACT_ATOMS: atom_id res chain seq x y z
N MET A 1 31.39 -0.75 59.97
CA MET A 1 31.87 -0.65 61.37
C MET A 1 33.32 -0.18 61.35
N MET A 2 33.62 1.05 61.81
CA MET A 2 34.99 1.49 62.03
C MET A 2 35.62 0.56 63.09
N SER A 3 36.69 -0.15 62.75
CA SER A 3 37.46 -0.92 63.73
C SER A 3 37.93 0.03 64.82
N ALA A 4 37.40 -0.11 66.04
CA ALA A 4 37.87 0.69 67.17
C ALA A 4 39.30 0.26 67.51
N TYR A 5 40.30 1.05 67.10
CA TYR A 5 41.71 0.76 67.42
C TYR A 5 41.92 0.90 68.94
N LYS A 6 42.31 -0.20 69.59
CA LYS A 6 42.47 -0.27 71.06
C LYS A 6 43.90 -0.04 71.53
N THR A 7 44.84 0.22 70.63
CA THR A 7 46.27 0.36 70.94
C THR A 7 46.93 1.48 70.13
N PRO A 8 47.90 2.23 70.69
CA PRO A 8 48.71 3.17 69.91
C PRO A 8 49.62 2.42 68.92
N GLY A 9 49.59 2.75 67.63
CA GLY A 9 50.40 2.12 66.58
C GLY A 9 50.15 2.72 65.20
N VAL A 10 50.95 2.31 64.20
CA VAL A 10 50.72 2.64 62.78
C VAL A 10 49.89 1.51 62.17
N TYR A 11 48.71 1.84 61.63
CA TYR A 11 47.82 0.90 60.97
C TYR A 11 47.82 1.16 59.46
N VAL A 12 47.86 0.09 58.69
CA VAL A 12 47.69 0.13 57.22
C VAL A 12 46.35 -0.52 56.92
N GLU A 13 45.42 0.26 56.39
CA GLU A 13 44.13 -0.25 55.89
C GLU A 13 44.14 -0.24 54.36
N GLU A 14 43.72 -1.35 53.78
CA GLU A 14 43.49 -1.43 52.35
C GLU A 14 42.08 -0.94 52.05
N ILE A 15 41.96 0.37 51.79
CA ILE A 15 40.71 0.96 51.33
C ILE A 15 40.51 0.52 49.89
N VAL A 16 39.50 -0.32 49.63
CA VAL A 16 39.07 -0.63 48.26
C VAL A 16 38.57 0.68 47.64
N LYS A 17 39.45 1.29 46.84
CA LYS A 17 39.31 2.69 46.41
C LYS A 17 38.42 2.86 45.18
N PHE A 18 38.10 1.76 44.51
CA PHE A 18 37.24 1.77 43.34
C PHE A 18 35.79 1.53 43.76
N PRO A 19 34.89 2.50 43.57
CA PRO A 19 33.48 2.21 43.69
C PRO A 19 33.10 1.15 42.64
N PRO A 20 32.12 0.28 42.93
CA PRO A 20 31.56 -0.59 41.90
C PRO A 20 31.08 0.26 40.72
N SER A 21 31.15 -0.29 39.52
CA SER A 21 30.77 0.39 38.27
C SER A 21 29.39 -0.05 37.81
N VAL A 22 28.61 0.87 37.26
CA VAL A 22 27.41 0.52 36.50
C VAL A 22 27.84 0.07 35.10
N ALA A 23 27.51 -1.17 34.73
CA ALA A 23 27.63 -1.64 33.36
C ALA A 23 26.39 -1.16 32.57
N GLN A 24 26.61 -0.68 31.36
CA GLN A 24 25.52 -0.32 30.46
C GLN A 24 24.81 -1.58 29.97
N VAL A 25 23.48 -1.58 30.04
CA VAL A 25 22.66 -2.63 29.42
C VAL A 25 22.55 -2.44 27.91
N GLU A 26 22.29 -3.53 27.20
CA GLU A 26 21.99 -3.52 25.77
C GLU A 26 20.78 -2.62 25.46
N THR A 27 20.78 -1.92 24.33
CA THR A 27 19.77 -0.86 24.06
C THR A 27 18.83 -1.17 22.90
N ALA A 28 19.20 -2.09 22.01
CA ALA A 28 18.47 -2.38 20.78
C ALA A 28 18.42 -3.89 20.46
N ILE A 29 17.96 -4.70 21.41
CA ILE A 29 17.68 -6.12 21.20
C ILE A 29 16.18 -6.30 21.00
N PRO A 30 15.70 -6.45 19.75
CA PRO A 30 14.28 -6.65 19.48
C PRO A 30 13.83 -8.08 19.75
N ALA A 31 12.60 -8.20 20.23
CA ALA A 31 11.81 -9.41 20.15
C ALA A 31 10.83 -9.30 18.98
N PHE A 32 11.01 -10.19 17.99
CA PHE A 32 10.08 -10.38 16.89
C PHE A 32 9.06 -11.44 17.29
N ILE A 33 7.79 -11.04 17.33
CA ILE A 33 6.67 -11.92 17.70
C ILE A 33 5.81 -12.16 16.47
N GLY A 34 5.64 -13.43 16.08
CA GLY A 34 4.87 -13.80 14.90
C GLY A 34 5.01 -15.27 14.52
N TYR A 35 4.72 -15.59 13.28
CA TYR A 35 4.55 -16.95 12.78
C TYR A 35 5.76 -17.36 11.95
N THR A 36 6.12 -18.64 12.04
CA THR A 36 7.31 -19.19 11.40
C THR A 36 6.97 -20.46 10.61
N GLU A 37 7.85 -20.93 9.75
CA GLU A 37 7.60 -22.19 9.02
C GLU A 37 7.67 -23.38 9.99
N LYS A 38 8.69 -23.38 10.84
CA LYS A 38 8.95 -24.39 11.88
C LYS A 38 9.43 -23.70 13.14
N ALA A 39 9.47 -24.41 14.26
CA ALA A 39 10.09 -23.90 15.49
C ALA A 39 10.81 -25.07 16.18
N THR A 40 12.01 -25.39 15.69
CA THR A 40 12.70 -26.65 16.02
C THR A 40 14.19 -26.44 16.26
N ARG A 41 14.68 -26.80 17.45
CA ARG A 41 16.11 -26.93 17.77
C ARG A 41 16.54 -28.38 17.85
N LYS A 42 15.83 -29.19 18.63
CA LYS A 42 16.10 -30.63 18.80
C LYS A 42 14.89 -31.48 18.47
N VAL A 43 13.72 -31.06 18.93
CA VAL A 43 12.45 -31.77 18.73
C VAL A 43 11.47 -30.81 18.07
N LYS A 44 10.65 -31.32 17.14
CA LYS A 44 9.66 -30.48 16.45
C LYS A 44 8.79 -29.73 17.46
N GLY A 45 8.72 -28.41 17.32
CA GLY A 45 7.92 -27.54 18.17
C GLY A 45 8.54 -27.14 19.51
N ASP A 46 9.76 -27.59 19.82
CA ASP A 46 10.42 -27.26 21.09
C ASP A 46 10.71 -25.76 21.29
N LEU A 47 10.72 -24.98 20.22
CA LEU A 47 10.87 -23.52 20.27
C LEU A 47 9.53 -22.75 20.15
N LYS A 48 8.40 -23.43 19.94
CA LYS A 48 7.10 -22.75 19.84
C LYS A 48 6.77 -22.06 21.17
N GLY A 49 6.33 -20.80 21.10
CA GLY A 49 6.05 -19.96 22.26
C GLY A 49 7.27 -19.68 23.15
N THR A 50 8.48 -20.06 22.75
CA THR A 50 9.69 -19.86 23.55
C THR A 50 10.57 -18.80 22.91
N PRO A 51 10.71 -17.61 23.51
CA PRO A 51 11.60 -16.57 23.01
C PRO A 51 13.03 -17.09 22.86
N THR A 52 13.51 -17.16 21.62
CA THR A 52 14.80 -17.77 21.30
C THR A 52 15.74 -16.74 20.70
N ARG A 53 16.88 -16.54 21.36
CA ARG A 53 17.94 -15.64 20.88
C ARG A 53 18.61 -16.21 19.62
N ILE A 54 18.72 -15.40 18.59
CA ILE A 54 19.46 -15.65 17.35
C ILE A 54 20.40 -14.48 17.07
N SER A 55 21.41 -14.71 16.25
CA SER A 55 22.42 -13.72 15.88
C SER A 55 22.55 -13.48 14.37
N SER A 56 21.91 -14.31 13.55
CA SER A 56 22.01 -14.22 12.09
C SER A 56 20.80 -14.84 11.37
N MET A 57 20.66 -14.52 10.08
CA MET A 57 19.65 -15.14 9.22
C MET A 57 19.85 -16.65 9.06
N LEU A 58 21.11 -17.13 9.07
CA LEU A 58 21.40 -18.57 8.98
C LEU A 58 20.86 -19.33 10.20
N GLU A 59 20.98 -18.76 11.40
CA GLU A 59 20.39 -19.34 12.60
C GLU A 59 18.86 -19.30 12.55
N TYR A 60 18.29 -18.23 11.99
CA TYR A 60 16.85 -18.17 11.76
C TYR A 60 16.38 -19.30 10.85
N GLU A 61 16.96 -19.47 9.66
CA GLU A 61 16.57 -20.53 8.72
C GLU A 61 16.74 -21.94 9.33
N MET A 62 17.80 -22.13 10.10
CA MET A 62 18.07 -23.39 10.79
C MET A 62 16.94 -23.75 11.78
N TYR A 63 16.52 -22.81 12.62
CA TYR A 63 15.54 -23.06 13.69
C TYR A 63 14.08 -22.81 13.30
N PHE A 64 13.85 -21.82 12.44
CA PHE A 64 12.54 -21.25 12.13
C PHE A 64 12.10 -21.39 10.67
N GLY A 65 13.02 -21.72 9.77
CA GLY A 65 12.73 -22.05 8.37
C GLY A 65 12.69 -20.85 7.45
N VAL A 66 12.03 -21.02 6.29
CA VAL A 66 11.99 -20.05 5.19
C VAL A 66 10.60 -19.43 5.02
N ALA A 67 10.48 -18.41 4.16
CA ALA A 67 9.19 -17.78 3.85
C ALA A 67 8.19 -18.78 3.25
N LYS A 68 6.92 -18.65 3.64
CA LYS A 68 5.80 -19.32 2.98
C LYS A 68 5.77 -18.92 1.51
N ALA A 69 5.70 -19.90 0.61
CA ALA A 69 5.53 -19.67 -0.81
C ALA A 69 4.19 -18.96 -1.08
N GLU A 70 4.25 -17.88 -1.85
CA GLU A 70 3.09 -17.15 -2.33
C GLU A 70 2.29 -17.99 -3.32
N THR A 71 0.97 -17.92 -3.19
CA THR A 71 0.02 -18.43 -4.17
C THR A 71 -0.63 -17.21 -4.82
N GLY A 72 -0.73 -17.14 -6.15
CA GLY A 72 -1.35 -15.98 -6.82
C GLY A 72 -0.37 -15.00 -7.49
N ILE A 73 0.90 -15.37 -7.70
CA ILE A 73 1.74 -14.64 -8.66
C ILE A 73 1.19 -14.97 -10.07
N GLU A 74 0.64 -13.96 -10.73
CA GLU A 74 0.08 -14.12 -12.07
C GLU A 74 1.16 -13.80 -13.11
N VAL A 75 1.46 -14.77 -13.98
CA VAL A 75 2.39 -14.60 -15.09
C VAL A 75 1.60 -14.71 -16.38
N THR A 76 1.69 -13.68 -17.21
CA THR A 76 1.04 -13.63 -18.52
C THR A 76 2.08 -13.44 -19.60
N VAL A 77 2.01 -14.26 -20.64
CA VAL A 77 2.88 -14.19 -21.82
C VAL A 77 2.01 -13.90 -23.03
N GLU A 78 2.11 -12.67 -23.52
CA GLU A 78 1.33 -12.15 -24.66
C GLU A 78 2.27 -11.76 -25.78
N ASP A 79 2.15 -12.41 -26.95
CA ASP A 79 2.98 -12.12 -28.14
C ASP A 79 4.50 -12.08 -27.83
N GLY A 80 4.96 -13.00 -26.97
CA GLY A 80 6.36 -13.08 -26.53
C GLY A 80 6.78 -12.01 -25.51
N LYS A 81 5.87 -11.15 -25.05
CA LYS A 81 6.10 -10.22 -23.94
C LYS A 81 5.62 -10.86 -22.64
N VAL A 82 6.49 -10.86 -21.64
CA VAL A 82 6.17 -11.33 -20.29
C VAL A 82 5.67 -10.15 -19.46
N SER A 83 4.52 -10.32 -18.80
CA SER A 83 4.04 -9.48 -17.71
C SER A 83 3.84 -10.34 -16.47
N VAL A 84 4.18 -9.79 -15.30
CA VAL A 84 4.00 -10.46 -14.02
C VAL A 84 3.31 -9.49 -13.08
N GLU A 85 2.30 -9.97 -12.38
CA GLU A 85 1.60 -9.23 -11.33
C GLU A 85 1.86 -9.90 -9.97
N ALA A 86 2.03 -9.05 -8.95
CA ALA A 86 2.19 -9.52 -7.58
C ALA A 86 0.87 -10.13 -7.06
N PRO A 87 0.92 -11.01 -6.04
CA PRO A 87 -0.29 -11.59 -5.46
C PRO A 87 -1.28 -10.51 -5.04
N ASN A 88 -2.54 -10.71 -5.41
CA ASN A 88 -3.60 -9.83 -4.96
C ASN A 88 -3.75 -9.89 -3.42
N SER A 89 -4.40 -8.90 -2.82
CA SER A 89 -4.53 -8.81 -1.36
C SER A 89 -5.23 -10.00 -0.69
N ALA A 90 -6.01 -10.79 -1.43
CA ALA A 90 -6.71 -11.96 -0.89
C ALA A 90 -5.84 -13.23 -0.90
N GLU A 91 -4.90 -13.32 -1.84
CA GLU A 91 -4.02 -14.48 -2.01
C GLU A 91 -2.62 -14.27 -1.41
N LYS A 92 -2.25 -13.02 -1.11
CA LYS A 92 -1.00 -12.67 -0.45
C LYS A 92 -0.85 -13.42 0.88
N SER A 93 0.32 -14.04 1.07
CA SER A 93 0.68 -14.71 2.31
C SER A 93 0.62 -13.73 3.50
N PRO A 94 -0.03 -14.12 4.61
CA PRO A 94 -0.07 -13.30 5.83
C PRO A 94 1.26 -13.33 6.61
N PHE A 95 2.22 -14.18 6.22
CA PHE A 95 3.44 -14.46 6.97
C PHE A 95 4.64 -13.68 6.41
N LEU A 96 4.98 -12.56 7.05
CA LEU A 96 6.03 -11.62 6.70
C LEU A 96 7.30 -11.72 7.57
N MET A 97 7.30 -12.54 8.63
CA MET A 97 8.41 -12.69 9.59
C MET A 97 9.78 -12.92 8.92
N TYR A 98 9.86 -13.84 7.95
CA TYR A 98 11.11 -14.15 7.25
C TYR A 98 11.68 -12.93 6.51
N TYR A 99 10.85 -12.28 5.68
CA TYR A 99 11.25 -11.09 4.92
C TYR A 99 11.58 -9.91 5.84
N SER A 100 10.83 -9.77 6.94
CA SER A 100 11.06 -8.76 7.96
C SER A 100 12.41 -8.91 8.64
N LEU A 101 12.86 -10.14 8.91
CA LEU A 101 14.20 -10.38 9.46
C LEU A 101 15.31 -10.13 8.45
N GLN A 102 15.12 -10.50 7.18
CA GLN A 102 16.08 -10.14 6.13
C GLN A 102 16.28 -8.62 6.10
N LEU A 103 15.18 -7.86 6.17
CA LEU A 103 15.21 -6.41 6.20
C LEU A 103 15.85 -5.84 7.48
N TYR A 104 15.59 -6.44 8.64
CA TYR A 104 16.23 -6.09 9.91
C TYR A 104 17.75 -6.21 9.84
N PHE A 105 18.26 -7.39 9.45
CA PHE A 105 19.69 -7.64 9.34
C PHE A 105 20.34 -6.77 8.26
N ALA A 106 19.68 -6.55 7.12
CA ALA A 106 20.17 -5.65 6.07
C ALA A 106 20.33 -4.19 6.52
N ASN A 107 19.56 -3.76 7.52
CA ASN A 107 19.60 -2.40 8.08
C ASN A 107 20.51 -2.26 9.31
N GLY A 108 21.35 -3.26 9.59
CA GLY A 108 22.30 -3.26 10.71
C GLY A 108 21.74 -3.87 12.00
N GLY A 109 20.78 -4.77 11.87
CA GLY A 109 20.30 -5.60 12.96
C GLY A 109 21.41 -6.44 13.58
N GLY A 110 21.32 -6.63 14.90
CA GLY A 110 22.22 -7.46 15.69
C GLY A 110 21.48 -8.68 16.28
N PRO A 111 21.91 -9.19 17.43
CA PRO A 111 21.19 -10.25 18.12
C PRO A 111 19.74 -9.85 18.42
N CYS A 112 18.81 -10.78 18.18
CA CYS A 112 17.38 -10.58 18.42
C CYS A 112 16.73 -11.85 18.99
N TYR A 113 15.53 -11.70 19.53
CA TYR A 113 14.72 -12.81 20.01
C TYR A 113 13.60 -13.09 19.01
N ILE A 114 13.41 -14.36 18.67
CA ILE A 114 12.27 -14.82 17.87
C ILE A 114 11.30 -15.54 18.79
N THR A 115 10.04 -15.12 18.75
CA THR A 115 8.95 -15.77 19.46
C THR A 115 7.94 -16.27 18.44
N SER A 116 8.05 -17.57 18.11
CA SER A 116 7.14 -18.23 17.18
C SER A 116 5.83 -18.54 17.88
N VAL A 117 4.77 -17.80 17.58
CA VAL A 117 3.44 -17.99 18.20
C VAL A 117 2.61 -19.04 17.48
N GLY A 118 2.84 -19.25 16.19
CA GLY A 118 2.26 -20.32 15.39
C GLY A 118 3.18 -20.76 14.26
N ARG A 119 2.84 -21.87 13.58
CA ARG A 119 3.64 -22.46 12.51
C ARG A 119 2.83 -22.71 11.24
N TYR A 120 3.33 -22.29 10.08
CA TYR A 120 2.67 -22.48 8.78
C TYR A 120 3.30 -23.56 7.90
N GLY A 121 4.38 -24.20 8.36
CA GLY A 121 5.00 -25.31 7.66
C GLY A 121 4.07 -26.52 7.51
N GLU A 122 4.38 -27.38 6.56
CA GLU A 122 3.61 -28.60 6.30
C GLU A 122 3.63 -29.56 7.50
N SER A 123 2.73 -30.55 7.50
CA SER A 123 2.57 -31.52 8.60
C SER A 123 3.86 -32.24 9.02
N ASN A 124 4.83 -32.40 8.12
CA ASN A 124 6.14 -32.98 8.41
C ASN A 124 7.04 -32.05 9.25
N LEU A 125 6.76 -30.75 9.35
CA LEU A 125 7.48 -29.77 10.17
C LEU A 125 6.80 -29.50 11.52
N LEU A 126 5.58 -30.00 11.71
CA LEU A 126 4.79 -29.84 12.92
C LEU A 126 4.97 -31.03 13.87
N ASP A 127 4.66 -30.81 15.15
CA ASP A 127 4.46 -31.90 16.11
C ASP A 127 3.00 -32.35 16.11
N GLY A 128 2.72 -33.52 16.70
CA GLY A 128 1.37 -34.09 16.70
C GLY A 128 0.33 -33.33 17.52
N SER A 129 0.73 -32.27 18.24
CA SER A 129 -0.16 -31.40 19.01
C SER A 129 -0.44 -30.07 18.31
N ASP A 130 0.19 -29.80 17.16
CA ASP A 130 0.05 -28.54 16.43
C ASP A 130 -0.67 -28.73 15.10
N SER A 131 -1.33 -27.67 14.65
CA SER A 131 -2.01 -27.61 13.36
C SER A 131 -1.38 -26.52 12.51
N GLN A 132 -1.37 -26.74 11.19
CA GLN A 132 -0.83 -25.76 10.25
C GLN A 132 -1.68 -24.49 10.31
N VAL A 133 -1.02 -23.36 10.57
CA VAL A 133 -1.66 -22.04 10.49
C VAL A 133 -1.70 -21.61 9.03
N THR A 134 -2.91 -21.32 8.54
CA THR A 134 -3.14 -20.86 7.16
C THR A 134 -3.62 -19.42 7.09
N ALA A 135 -4.14 -18.87 8.19
CA ALA A 135 -4.60 -17.49 8.30
C ALA A 135 -4.40 -16.97 9.73
N ILE A 136 -4.27 -15.65 9.88
CA ILE A 136 -4.11 -14.95 11.16
C ILE A 136 -5.38 -14.17 11.46
N THR A 137 -6.20 -14.67 12.39
CA THR A 137 -7.55 -14.12 12.63
C THR A 137 -7.71 -13.42 13.98
N SER A 138 -6.79 -13.60 14.93
CA SER A 138 -6.87 -13.02 16.27
C SER A 138 -5.51 -12.55 16.78
N ASP A 139 -5.52 -11.64 17.75
CA ASP A 139 -4.33 -11.15 18.45
C ASP A 139 -3.92 -12.01 19.65
N SER A 140 -4.67 -13.08 19.96
CA SER A 140 -4.40 -13.99 21.09
C SER A 140 -2.97 -14.52 21.09
N ASP A 141 -2.53 -15.06 19.95
CA ASP A 141 -1.25 -15.73 19.81
C ASP A 141 -0.11 -14.71 19.97
N PHE A 142 -0.30 -13.50 19.46
CA PHE A 142 0.65 -12.40 19.66
C PHE A 142 0.72 -11.94 21.12
N ASN A 143 -0.42 -11.86 21.82
CA ASN A 143 -0.45 -11.51 23.25
C ASN A 143 0.19 -12.61 24.12
N ASP A 144 0.02 -13.88 23.77
CA ASP A 144 0.71 -15.00 24.42
C ASP A 144 2.23 -14.90 24.21
N GLY A 145 2.66 -14.63 22.97
CA GLY A 145 4.06 -14.36 22.66
C GLY A 145 4.62 -13.16 23.43
N LEU A 146 3.83 -12.09 23.56
CA LEU A 146 4.18 -10.90 24.34
C LEU A 146 4.35 -11.21 25.84
N ALA A 147 3.49 -12.07 26.40
CA ALA A 147 3.59 -12.55 27.78
C ALA A 147 4.85 -13.40 28.02
N GLU A 148 5.28 -14.19 27.04
CA GLU A 148 6.53 -14.95 27.13
C GLU A 148 7.76 -14.03 27.00
N VAL A 149 7.73 -13.07 26.06
CA VAL A 149 8.75 -12.03 25.93
C VAL A 149 8.88 -11.21 27.22
N ARG A 150 7.79 -11.00 27.98
CA ARG A 150 7.82 -10.33 29.29
C ARG A 150 8.87 -10.90 30.23
N LYS A 151 9.09 -12.21 30.20
CA LYS A 151 10.00 -12.94 31.09
C LYS A 151 11.48 -12.78 30.70
N VAL A 152 11.78 -12.24 29.51
CA VAL A 152 13.14 -12.09 29.00
C VAL A 152 13.66 -10.69 29.27
N ASP A 153 14.65 -10.60 30.15
CA ASP A 153 15.23 -9.34 30.64
C ASP A 153 16.11 -8.59 29.61
N GLU A 154 16.69 -9.27 28.62
CA GLU A 154 17.51 -8.61 27.58
C GLU A 154 16.71 -7.84 26.52
N VAL A 155 15.39 -8.07 26.42
CA VAL A 155 14.57 -7.50 25.34
C VAL A 155 14.34 -6.02 25.61
N THR A 156 14.66 -5.17 24.63
CA THR A 156 14.43 -3.72 24.71
C THR A 156 13.51 -3.18 23.63
N LEU A 157 13.31 -3.91 22.53
CA LEU A 157 12.39 -3.52 21.46
C LEU A 157 11.34 -4.61 21.23
N ILE A 158 10.12 -4.21 20.88
CA ILE A 158 9.02 -5.14 20.53
C ILE A 158 8.56 -4.83 19.10
N VAL A 159 8.45 -5.87 18.27
CA VAL A 159 8.08 -5.78 16.86
C VAL A 159 7.14 -6.93 16.49
N PHE A 160 6.10 -6.65 15.68
CA PHE A 160 5.10 -7.62 15.24
C PHE A 160 5.02 -7.72 13.70
N PRO A 161 5.95 -8.43 13.04
CA PRO A 161 6.03 -8.49 11.57
C PRO A 161 4.73 -8.91 10.87
N ASP A 162 4.01 -9.87 11.44
CA ASP A 162 2.83 -10.49 10.81
C ASP A 162 1.52 -9.85 11.25
N ALA A 163 1.55 -8.87 12.17
CA ALA A 163 0.32 -8.29 12.72
C ALA A 163 -0.54 -7.62 11.65
N THR A 164 0.06 -7.14 10.54
CA THR A 164 -0.66 -6.51 9.42
C THR A 164 -1.66 -7.46 8.74
N ALA A 165 -1.52 -8.77 8.95
CA ALA A 165 -2.46 -9.77 8.47
C ALA A 165 -3.80 -9.78 9.24
N LEU A 166 -3.86 -9.19 10.44
CA LEU A 166 -5.11 -9.04 11.19
C LEU A 166 -6.10 -8.25 10.35
N THR A 167 -7.33 -8.74 10.23
CA THR A 167 -8.34 -8.17 9.33
C THR A 167 -9.02 -6.91 9.87
N ASP A 168 -8.95 -6.69 11.19
CA ASP A 168 -9.65 -5.62 11.90
C ASP A 168 -8.68 -4.63 12.56
N ASP A 169 -8.93 -3.33 12.37
CA ASP A 169 -8.10 -2.27 12.94
C ASP A 169 -8.17 -2.23 14.47
N THR A 170 -9.31 -2.52 15.07
CA THR A 170 -9.45 -2.51 16.53
C THR A 170 -8.61 -3.59 17.17
N THR A 171 -8.67 -4.83 16.66
CA THR A 171 -7.80 -5.93 17.12
C THR A 171 -6.32 -5.62 16.88
N PHE A 172 -5.96 -5.09 15.71
CA PHE A 172 -4.58 -4.73 15.38
C PHE A 172 -3.99 -3.70 16.37
N TYR A 173 -4.70 -2.60 16.64
CA TYR A 173 -4.20 -1.57 17.56
C TYR A 173 -4.37 -1.95 19.04
N SER A 174 -5.27 -2.89 19.38
CA SER A 174 -5.35 -3.50 20.71
C SER A 174 -4.04 -4.20 21.08
N LEU A 175 -3.44 -4.95 20.16
CA LEU A 175 -2.13 -5.59 20.36
C LEU A 175 -1.03 -4.56 20.68
N TYR A 176 -0.98 -3.45 19.94
CA TYR A 176 -0.01 -2.39 20.23
C TYR A 176 -0.27 -1.69 21.57
N ASN A 177 -1.53 -1.54 21.98
CA ASN A 177 -1.87 -1.04 23.31
C ASN A 177 -1.38 -2.00 24.41
N SER A 178 -1.51 -3.31 24.23
CA SER A 178 -0.93 -4.31 25.15
C SER A 178 0.59 -4.18 25.24
N ALA A 179 1.27 -4.02 24.10
CA ALA A 179 2.71 -3.82 24.06
C ALA A 179 3.14 -2.51 24.77
N LEU A 180 2.41 -1.42 24.56
CA LEU A 180 2.65 -0.15 25.26
C LEU A 180 2.44 -0.26 26.78
N THR A 181 1.41 -0.99 27.22
CA THR A 181 1.19 -1.28 28.65
C THR A 181 2.37 -2.03 29.23
N GLN A 182 2.85 -3.08 28.57
CA GLN A 182 4.03 -3.81 29.03
C GLN A 182 5.29 -2.93 29.08
N CYS A 183 5.53 -2.09 28.07
CA CYS A 183 6.65 -1.16 28.09
C CYS A 183 6.55 -0.15 29.25
N ASN A 184 5.35 0.31 29.59
CA ASN A 184 5.13 1.21 30.72
C ASN A 184 5.33 0.53 32.09
N GLU A 185 4.94 -0.74 32.21
CA GLU A 185 5.10 -1.51 33.44
C GLU A 185 6.55 -1.92 33.71
N LEU A 186 7.29 -2.32 32.68
CA LEU A 186 8.68 -2.77 32.83
C LEU A 186 9.70 -1.64 32.71
N GLN A 187 9.37 -0.57 31.99
CA GLN A 187 10.18 0.66 31.80
C GLN A 187 11.54 0.47 31.11
N ASP A 188 11.86 -0.75 30.68
CA ASP A 188 13.08 -1.14 29.97
C ASP A 188 12.85 -1.30 28.44
N ARG A 189 11.60 -1.38 28.01
CA ARG A 189 11.20 -1.69 26.62
C ARG A 189 10.57 -0.53 25.86
N PHE A 190 10.59 -0.66 24.54
CA PHE A 190 10.02 0.29 23.60
C PHE A 190 9.40 -0.44 22.41
N THR A 191 8.20 -0.05 21.96
CA THR A 191 7.51 -0.70 20.84
C THR A 191 7.57 0.15 19.57
N ILE A 192 7.79 -0.49 18.42
CA ILE A 192 7.79 0.17 17.11
C ILE A 192 6.47 -0.21 16.43
N ILE A 193 5.72 0.81 16.00
CA ILE A 193 4.32 0.66 15.58
C ILE A 193 4.20 0.95 14.09
N ASP A 194 3.53 0.05 13.39
CA ASP A 194 3.16 0.22 11.97
C ASP A 194 1.68 0.60 11.83
N THR A 195 1.29 1.07 10.64
CA THR A 195 -0.13 1.07 10.24
C THR A 195 -0.55 -0.34 9.82
N ARG A 196 -1.85 -0.67 9.93
CA ARG A 196 -2.33 -2.02 9.56
C ARG A 196 -2.18 -2.30 8.07
N THR A 197 -2.62 -1.35 7.25
CA THR A 197 -2.55 -1.43 5.80
C THR A 197 -1.70 -0.26 5.26
N TYR A 198 -1.34 -0.35 3.99
CA TYR A 198 -0.69 0.75 3.27
C TYR A 198 -1.72 1.53 2.47
N ASP A 199 -1.51 2.85 2.33
CA ASP A 199 -2.39 3.68 1.52
C ASP A 199 -2.09 3.49 0.03
N THR A 200 -3.14 3.32 -0.78
CA THR A 200 -3.04 3.15 -2.24
C THR A 200 -3.09 4.50 -2.98
N ILE A 201 -2.49 5.56 -2.44
CA ILE A 201 -2.42 6.93 -3.01
C ILE A 201 -3.58 7.86 -2.58
N ASP A 202 -3.73 8.16 -1.28
CA ASP A 202 -4.56 9.29 -0.83
C ASP A 202 -3.76 10.24 0.08
N ALA A 203 -3.86 11.55 -0.19
CA ALA A 203 -3.27 12.61 0.62
C ALA A 203 -3.99 12.79 1.98
N SER A 204 -5.15 12.15 2.17
CA SER A 204 -5.89 12.17 3.43
C SER A 204 -5.31 11.27 4.53
N PHE A 205 -4.34 10.40 4.19
CA PHE A 205 -3.70 9.43 5.10
C PHE A 205 -4.70 8.72 6.02
N PRO A 206 -5.72 8.04 5.48
CA PRO A 206 -6.81 7.47 6.30
C PRO A 206 -6.27 6.49 7.34
N ASN A 207 -5.25 5.70 6.99
CA ASN A 207 -4.60 4.75 7.90
C ASN A 207 -3.88 5.42 9.08
N VAL A 208 -3.34 6.62 8.89
CA VAL A 208 -2.76 7.44 9.96
C VAL A 208 -3.84 7.94 10.91
N GLY A 209 -4.98 8.38 10.38
CA GLY A 209 -6.14 8.77 11.18
C GLY A 209 -6.62 7.62 12.08
N ILE A 210 -6.77 6.42 11.50
CA ILE A 210 -7.19 5.22 12.23
C ILE A 210 -6.19 4.87 13.36
N LEU A 211 -4.88 4.89 13.08
CA LEU A 211 -3.85 4.67 14.10
C LEU A 211 -4.01 5.64 15.27
N ARG A 212 -4.18 6.93 14.96
CA ARG A 212 -4.33 7.99 15.95
C ARG A 212 -5.58 7.81 16.80
N ASP A 213 -6.68 7.34 16.22
CA ASP A 213 -7.94 7.14 16.93
C ASP A 213 -7.94 5.88 17.82
N ARG A 214 -7.20 4.84 17.43
CA ARG A 214 -7.24 3.51 18.08
C ARG A 214 -6.14 3.27 19.13
N ILE A 215 -4.98 3.91 19.00
CA ILE A 215 -3.94 3.86 20.04
C ILE A 215 -4.40 4.63 21.28
N SER A 216 -4.04 4.17 22.49
CA SER A 216 -4.35 4.86 23.76
C SER A 216 -3.94 6.34 23.74
N SER A 217 -4.75 7.21 24.35
CA SER A 217 -4.43 8.64 24.49
C SER A 217 -3.73 8.98 25.80
N ASP A 218 -3.49 8.00 26.67
CA ASP A 218 -2.80 8.23 27.94
C ASP A 218 -1.29 8.38 27.73
N LYS A 219 -0.78 9.55 28.13
CA LYS A 219 0.61 9.99 27.99
C LYS A 219 1.61 9.05 28.68
N ASN A 220 1.20 8.33 29.71
CA ASN A 220 2.06 7.37 30.40
C ASN A 220 2.52 6.25 29.46
N TYR A 221 1.65 5.83 28.53
CA TYR A 221 1.96 4.79 27.55
C TYR A 221 2.63 5.37 26.30
N LEU A 222 2.15 6.50 25.80
CA LEU A 222 2.58 7.07 24.51
C LEU A 222 4.09 7.32 24.41
N LYS A 223 4.76 7.60 25.52
CA LYS A 223 6.22 7.81 25.53
C LYS A 223 7.02 6.56 25.16
N TYR A 224 6.47 5.36 25.32
CA TYR A 224 7.16 4.08 25.10
C TYR A 224 6.97 3.49 23.69
N GLY A 225 6.36 4.23 22.77
CA GLY A 225 6.20 3.79 21.39
C GLY A 225 6.50 4.87 20.36
N ALA A 226 6.86 4.44 19.16
CA ALA A 226 7.00 5.32 17.99
C ALA A 226 6.36 4.66 16.77
N ALA A 227 5.53 5.42 16.06
CA ALA A 227 4.93 4.99 14.81
C ALA A 227 5.77 5.42 13.60
N TYR A 228 5.88 4.56 12.60
CA TYR A 228 6.59 4.82 11.35
C TYR A 228 5.69 4.58 10.15
N TYR A 229 5.73 5.49 9.17
CA TYR A 229 4.89 5.47 7.99
C TYR A 229 5.64 6.08 6.78
N PRO A 230 5.44 5.60 5.54
CA PRO A 230 4.53 4.53 5.13
C PRO A 230 5.22 3.16 5.07
N PHE A 231 4.52 2.17 4.51
CA PHE A 231 5.11 0.90 4.10
C PHE A 231 6.20 1.14 3.06
N ILE A 232 7.05 0.15 2.86
CA ILE A 232 8.24 0.24 2.01
C ILE A 232 8.23 -0.88 0.98
N LYS A 233 8.51 -0.51 -0.28
CA LYS A 233 8.76 -1.45 -1.37
C LYS A 233 10.21 -1.90 -1.28
N THR A 234 10.43 -3.21 -1.24
CA THR A 234 11.76 -3.79 -1.06
C THR A 234 12.25 -4.49 -2.33
N ILE A 235 13.56 -4.72 -2.40
CA ILE A 235 14.20 -5.54 -3.45
C ILE A 235 14.22 -7.04 -3.08
N LEU A 236 13.47 -7.44 -2.06
CA LEU A 236 13.42 -8.85 -1.63
C LEU A 236 12.56 -9.64 -2.61
N ASP A 237 13.03 -10.84 -2.95
CA ASP A 237 12.32 -11.74 -3.85
C ASP A 237 11.18 -12.45 -3.12
N TYR A 238 10.04 -12.60 -3.79
CA TYR A 238 8.97 -13.48 -3.33
C TYR A 238 9.44 -14.93 -3.33
N SER A 239 9.10 -15.67 -2.27
CA SER A 239 9.12 -17.13 -2.26
C SER A 239 7.90 -17.64 -3.03
N TYR A 240 8.08 -18.56 -3.98
CA TYR A 240 7.01 -19.20 -4.75
C TYR A 240 7.42 -20.61 -5.15
N ASP A 241 6.43 -21.46 -5.44
CA ASP A 241 6.65 -22.82 -5.93
C ASP A 241 6.39 -22.89 -7.44
N GLU A 242 7.45 -23.14 -8.21
CA GLU A 242 7.43 -23.24 -9.68
C GLU A 242 6.40 -24.25 -10.20
N SER A 243 6.05 -25.29 -9.43
CA SER A 243 5.05 -26.30 -9.81
C SER A 243 3.60 -25.82 -9.66
N SER A 244 3.37 -24.77 -8.87
CA SER A 244 2.05 -24.20 -8.59
C SER A 244 1.83 -22.83 -9.25
N THR A 245 2.90 -22.18 -9.73
CA THR A 245 2.83 -20.90 -10.42
C THR A 245 2.30 -21.10 -11.85
N ASN A 246 1.08 -20.62 -12.09
CA ASN A 246 0.44 -20.69 -13.40
C ASN A 246 0.95 -19.58 -14.32
N VAL A 247 1.27 -19.95 -15.56
CA VAL A 247 1.67 -19.07 -16.65
C VAL A 247 0.62 -19.16 -17.76
N THR A 248 -0.05 -18.04 -18.00
CA THR A 248 -1.05 -17.90 -19.05
C THR A 248 -0.36 -17.45 -20.34
N ILE A 249 -0.30 -18.32 -21.34
CA ILE A 249 0.30 -18.02 -22.64
C ILE A 249 -0.82 -17.78 -23.65
N SER A 250 -0.84 -16.59 -24.25
CA SER A 250 -1.77 -16.23 -25.33
C SER A 250 -1.02 -15.86 -26.61
N THR A 251 -1.46 -16.42 -27.74
CA THR A 251 -0.90 -16.14 -29.08
C THR A 251 -1.55 -14.93 -29.76
N ALA A 252 -2.55 -14.29 -29.15
CA ALA A 252 -3.20 -13.07 -29.63
C ALA A 252 -3.85 -12.30 -28.46
N LEU A 253 -4.02 -10.98 -28.60
CA LEU A 253 -4.75 -10.17 -27.62
C LEU A 253 -6.19 -10.72 -27.45
N PRO A 254 -6.65 -10.97 -26.21
CA PRO A 254 -8.06 -11.27 -25.97
C PRO A 254 -8.91 -10.08 -26.44
N ARG A 255 -9.60 -10.22 -27.58
CA ARG A 255 -10.59 -9.22 -28.01
C ARG A 255 -11.96 -9.64 -27.52
N ASN A 256 -12.66 -8.73 -26.86
CA ASN A 256 -14.08 -8.88 -26.62
C ASN A 256 -14.82 -8.43 -27.87
N ILE A 257 -14.97 -9.36 -28.82
CA ILE A 257 -15.56 -9.08 -30.14
C ILE A 257 -17.00 -8.58 -29.99
N GLN A 258 -17.74 -9.13 -29.02
CA GLN A 258 -19.07 -8.65 -28.67
C GLN A 258 -19.05 -7.17 -28.24
N ALA A 259 -18.10 -6.76 -27.38
CA ALA A 259 -17.99 -5.37 -26.96
C ALA A 259 -17.61 -4.42 -28.10
N GLU A 260 -16.76 -4.86 -29.03
CA GLU A 260 -16.42 -4.07 -30.21
C GLU A 260 -17.59 -3.89 -31.18
N ALA A 261 -18.37 -4.94 -31.41
CA ALA A 261 -19.58 -4.86 -32.21
C ALA A 261 -20.66 -4.00 -31.51
N GLN A 262 -20.74 -4.05 -30.17
CA GLN A 262 -21.62 -3.18 -29.39
C GLN A 262 -21.25 -1.70 -29.55
N LEU A 263 -19.96 -1.35 -29.58
CA LEU A 263 -19.52 0.03 -29.81
C LEU A 263 -19.99 0.56 -31.17
N ILE A 264 -19.96 -0.28 -32.22
CA ILE A 264 -20.48 0.06 -33.55
C ILE A 264 -21.99 0.36 -33.47
N ALA A 265 -22.78 -0.53 -32.84
CA ALA A 265 -24.21 -0.33 -32.68
C ALA A 265 -24.56 0.96 -31.92
N THR A 266 -23.84 1.25 -30.83
CA THR A 266 -24.04 2.50 -30.06
C THR A 266 -23.62 3.77 -30.82
N GLY A 267 -22.79 3.63 -31.85
CA GLY A 267 -22.33 4.74 -32.69
C GLY A 267 -23.29 5.11 -33.82
N ILE A 268 -24.33 4.30 -34.09
CA ILE A 268 -25.34 4.59 -35.11
C ILE A 268 -26.38 5.55 -34.53
N ASP A 269 -26.46 6.77 -35.07
CA ASP A 269 -27.39 7.82 -34.64
C ASP A 269 -28.31 8.26 -35.79
N THR A 270 -29.61 8.04 -35.64
CA THR A 270 -30.62 8.39 -36.66
C THR A 270 -31.14 9.84 -36.56
N THR A 271 -30.60 10.68 -35.67
CA THR A 271 -31.11 12.04 -35.41
C THR A 271 -31.06 12.93 -36.66
N ASP A 272 -29.92 12.92 -37.35
CA ASP A 272 -29.76 13.67 -38.60
C ASP A 272 -30.73 13.12 -39.65
N LEU A 273 -30.78 11.81 -39.85
CA LEU A 273 -31.72 11.19 -40.80
C LEU A 273 -33.18 11.56 -40.50
N SER A 274 -33.61 11.57 -39.25
CA SER A 274 -34.97 11.97 -38.85
C SER A 274 -35.27 13.45 -39.20
N THR A 275 -34.29 14.33 -38.95
CA THR A 275 -34.36 15.73 -39.40
C THR A 275 -34.46 15.79 -40.92
N PHE A 276 -33.80 14.85 -41.61
CA PHE A 276 -33.81 14.78 -43.06
C PHE A 276 -35.15 14.42 -43.67
N LEU A 277 -35.82 13.45 -43.07
CA LEU A 277 -37.17 13.05 -43.46
C LEU A 277 -38.20 14.16 -43.18
N THR A 278 -38.09 14.84 -42.04
CA THR A 278 -39.01 15.94 -41.67
C THR A 278 -38.93 17.11 -42.66
N GLU A 279 -37.73 17.48 -43.10
CA GLU A 279 -37.55 18.53 -44.10
C GLU A 279 -38.15 18.16 -45.46
N ILE A 280 -38.07 16.89 -45.88
CA ILE A 280 -38.70 16.43 -47.12
C ILE A 280 -40.23 16.59 -47.05
N VAL A 281 -40.85 16.22 -45.93
CA VAL A 281 -42.29 16.39 -45.72
C VAL A 281 -42.67 17.88 -45.74
N ALA A 282 -41.86 18.73 -45.11
CA ALA A 282 -42.06 20.18 -45.13
C ALA A 282 -41.97 20.77 -46.54
N ILE A 283 -40.97 20.38 -47.33
CA ILE A 283 -40.82 20.79 -48.73
C ILE A 283 -42.02 20.31 -49.56
N SER A 284 -42.44 19.05 -49.39
CA SER A 284 -43.62 18.51 -50.06
C SER A 284 -44.89 19.32 -49.75
N THR A 285 -45.05 19.75 -48.51
CA THR A 285 -46.18 20.59 -48.08
C THR A 285 -46.09 21.99 -48.69
N THR A 286 -44.89 22.57 -48.76
CA THR A 286 -44.66 23.85 -49.43
C THR A 286 -45.05 23.77 -50.91
N VAL A 287 -44.56 22.74 -51.62
CA VAL A 287 -44.85 22.53 -53.04
C VAL A 287 -46.35 22.33 -53.27
N ASP A 288 -47.07 21.58 -52.43
CA ASP A 288 -48.53 21.40 -52.56
C ASP A 288 -49.30 22.73 -52.48
N ASN A 289 -48.91 23.57 -51.52
CA ASN A 289 -49.59 24.83 -51.21
C ASN A 289 -49.28 25.98 -52.18
N LEU A 290 -48.32 25.81 -53.11
CA LEU A 290 -48.05 26.80 -54.16
C LEU A 290 -49.32 27.05 -54.98
N SER A 291 -49.66 28.31 -55.24
CA SER A 291 -50.83 28.67 -56.05
C SER A 291 -50.61 30.01 -56.74
N GLY A 292 -51.17 30.16 -57.94
CA GLY A 292 -51.04 31.37 -58.75
C GLY A 292 -50.28 31.14 -60.06
N PRO A 293 -49.99 32.21 -60.83
CA PRO A 293 -49.45 32.08 -62.19
C PRO A 293 -48.01 31.53 -62.24
N ASP A 294 -47.25 31.64 -61.15
CA ASP A 294 -45.84 31.25 -61.07
C ASP A 294 -45.62 29.88 -60.39
N GLU A 295 -46.70 29.15 -60.06
CA GLU A 295 -46.66 27.92 -59.25
C GLU A 295 -45.73 26.82 -59.80
N ASN A 296 -45.59 26.71 -61.12
CA ASN A 296 -44.68 25.75 -61.76
C ASN A 296 -43.22 26.20 -61.63
N THR A 297 -42.94 27.49 -61.80
CA THR A 297 -41.59 28.06 -61.68
C THR A 297 -41.09 27.94 -60.23
N ASP A 298 -41.96 28.25 -59.27
CA ASP A 298 -41.64 28.16 -57.84
C ASP A 298 -41.44 26.70 -57.39
N ALA A 299 -42.23 25.76 -57.90
CA ALA A 299 -42.04 24.33 -57.59
C ALA A 299 -40.73 23.77 -58.16
N VAL A 300 -40.37 24.13 -59.39
CA VAL A 300 -39.09 23.74 -60.02
C VAL A 300 -37.90 24.36 -59.29
N ALA A 301 -38.05 25.57 -58.72
CA ALA A 301 -37.01 26.20 -57.91
C ALA A 301 -36.68 25.46 -56.60
N GLU A 302 -37.57 24.58 -56.12
CA GLU A 302 -37.34 23.72 -54.95
C GLU A 302 -36.61 22.41 -55.28
N VAL A 303 -36.53 22.00 -56.56
CA VAL A 303 -35.83 20.77 -56.98
C VAL A 303 -34.39 20.70 -56.48
N PRO A 304 -33.57 21.76 -56.55
CA PRO A 304 -32.22 21.75 -55.97
C PRO A 304 -32.20 21.47 -54.46
N ASN A 305 -33.18 21.98 -53.71
CA ASN A 305 -33.30 21.75 -52.26
C ASN A 305 -33.67 20.29 -51.97
N ILE A 306 -34.59 19.72 -52.74
CA ILE A 306 -34.97 18.30 -52.65
C ILE A 306 -33.78 17.40 -52.98
N VAL A 307 -33.07 17.68 -54.08
CA VAL A 307 -31.90 16.91 -54.50
C VAL A 307 -30.76 17.03 -53.48
N ALA A 308 -30.54 18.20 -52.90
CA ALA A 308 -29.58 18.38 -51.82
C ALA A 308 -29.93 17.46 -50.64
N ARG A 309 -31.22 17.36 -50.29
CA ARG A 309 -31.66 16.50 -49.19
C ARG A 309 -31.53 15.02 -49.49
N ILE A 310 -31.86 14.60 -50.71
CA ILE A 310 -31.62 13.23 -51.19
C ILE A 310 -30.13 12.89 -51.06
N ASN A 311 -29.22 13.78 -51.46
CA ASN A 311 -27.78 13.53 -51.35
C ASN A 311 -27.34 13.40 -49.87
N SER A 312 -27.88 14.22 -48.96
CA SER A 312 -27.60 14.09 -47.52
C SER A 312 -28.05 12.74 -46.95
N ILE A 313 -29.25 12.26 -47.33
CA ILE A 313 -29.75 10.94 -46.93
C ILE A 313 -28.85 9.84 -47.49
N LYS A 314 -28.48 9.92 -48.77
CA LYS A 314 -27.56 8.94 -49.38
C LYS A 314 -26.21 8.89 -48.67
N ASN A 315 -25.63 10.04 -48.33
CA ASN A 315 -24.37 10.09 -47.60
C ASN A 315 -24.48 9.41 -46.23
N TYR A 316 -25.59 9.63 -45.51
CA TYR A 316 -25.87 8.92 -44.26
C TYR A 316 -25.94 7.40 -44.48
N LEU A 317 -26.68 6.95 -45.49
CA LEU A 317 -26.84 5.53 -45.81
C LEU A 317 -25.51 4.86 -46.19
N SER A 318 -24.64 5.53 -46.94
CA SER A 318 -23.31 5.01 -47.27
C SER A 318 -22.39 4.92 -46.05
N ASN A 319 -22.47 5.87 -45.11
CA ASN A 319 -21.72 5.78 -43.85
C ASN A 319 -22.23 4.64 -42.98
N LEU A 320 -23.56 4.47 -42.90
CA LEU A 320 -24.17 3.35 -42.17
C LEU A 320 -23.72 2.00 -42.74
N GLU A 321 -23.73 1.85 -44.06
CA GLU A 321 -23.24 0.65 -44.75
C GLU A 321 -21.78 0.32 -44.37
N VAL A 322 -20.92 1.34 -44.29
CA VAL A 322 -19.52 1.16 -43.85
C VAL A 322 -19.44 0.65 -42.41
N GLU A 323 -20.23 1.22 -41.49
CA GLU A 323 -20.24 0.78 -40.08
C GLU A 323 -20.78 -0.65 -39.94
N LEU A 324 -21.88 -1.00 -40.62
CA LEU A 324 -22.44 -2.35 -40.59
C LEU A 324 -21.48 -3.39 -41.18
N ASN A 325 -20.74 -3.03 -42.24
CA ASN A 325 -19.70 -3.89 -42.81
C ASN A 325 -18.52 -4.12 -41.86
N LYS A 326 -18.20 -3.18 -40.95
CA LYS A 326 -17.21 -3.45 -39.89
C LYS A 326 -17.70 -4.53 -38.93
N ALA A 327 -18.98 -4.50 -38.54
CA ALA A 327 -19.58 -5.53 -37.70
C ALA A 327 -19.56 -6.91 -38.37
N LEU A 328 -19.86 -6.98 -39.69
CA LEU A 328 -19.74 -8.22 -40.47
C LEU A 328 -18.31 -8.79 -40.49
N ASN A 329 -17.31 -7.92 -40.66
CA ASN A 329 -15.91 -8.34 -40.69
C ASN A 329 -15.44 -8.89 -39.34
N LEU A 330 -15.95 -8.37 -38.22
CA LEU A 330 -15.68 -8.91 -36.89
C LEU A 330 -16.16 -10.37 -36.78
N ALA A 331 -17.39 -10.65 -37.19
CA ALA A 331 -17.95 -12.00 -37.16
C ALA A 331 -17.20 -12.98 -38.10
N ARG A 332 -16.88 -12.53 -39.31
CA ARG A 332 -16.25 -13.36 -40.35
C ARG A 332 -14.77 -13.69 -40.05
N THR A 333 -14.04 -12.82 -39.35
CA THR A 333 -12.62 -13.03 -39.05
C THR A 333 -12.41 -14.20 -38.08
N ASP A 334 -13.28 -14.34 -37.09
CA ASP A 334 -13.21 -15.42 -36.08
C ASP A 334 -14.08 -16.64 -36.40
N GLY A 335 -14.82 -16.60 -37.52
CA GLY A 335 -15.72 -17.68 -37.95
C GLY A 335 -16.92 -17.90 -37.02
N ALA A 336 -17.25 -16.91 -36.19
CA ALA A 336 -18.36 -16.95 -35.24
C ALA A 336 -19.62 -16.28 -35.82
N ALA A 337 -20.81 -16.70 -35.36
CA ALA A 337 -22.10 -16.11 -35.73
C ALA A 337 -22.34 -15.97 -37.26
N VAL A 338 -21.96 -17.00 -38.04
CA VAL A 338 -22.00 -16.97 -39.52
C VAL A 338 -23.44 -16.82 -40.04
N ALA A 339 -24.43 -17.39 -39.37
CA ALA A 339 -25.82 -17.31 -39.80
C ALA A 339 -26.36 -15.88 -39.64
N GLU A 340 -26.08 -15.26 -38.50
CA GLU A 340 -26.46 -13.89 -38.15
C GLU A 340 -25.72 -12.89 -39.04
N ALA A 341 -24.43 -13.13 -39.32
CA ALA A 341 -23.67 -12.30 -40.26
C ALA A 341 -24.26 -12.34 -41.67
N ASN A 342 -24.72 -13.51 -42.14
CA ASN A 342 -25.40 -13.60 -43.45
C ASN A 342 -26.77 -12.91 -43.45
N ALA A 343 -27.48 -12.91 -42.32
CA ALA A 343 -28.75 -12.20 -42.18
C ALA A 343 -28.54 -10.67 -42.25
N LEU A 344 -27.55 -10.14 -41.52
CA LEU A 344 -27.20 -8.71 -41.58
C LEU A 344 -26.74 -8.28 -42.97
N ASP A 345 -25.90 -9.08 -43.64
CA ASP A 345 -25.46 -8.85 -45.02
C ASP A 345 -26.66 -8.76 -45.98
N THR A 346 -27.63 -9.67 -45.83
CA THR A 346 -28.87 -9.67 -46.60
C THR A 346 -29.72 -8.43 -46.33
N TRP A 347 -29.80 -7.99 -45.08
CA TRP A 347 -30.53 -6.78 -44.68
C TRP A 347 -29.91 -5.53 -45.33
N ILE A 348 -28.57 -5.39 -45.31
CA ILE A 348 -27.87 -4.26 -45.94
C ILE A 348 -28.25 -4.17 -47.43
N THR A 349 -28.20 -5.28 -48.15
CA THR A 349 -28.56 -5.31 -49.58
C THR A 349 -30.04 -4.96 -49.82
N ASN A 350 -30.95 -5.54 -49.04
CA ASN A 350 -32.38 -5.34 -49.25
C ASN A 350 -32.87 -3.94 -48.84
N GLU A 351 -32.33 -3.37 -47.77
CA GLU A 351 -32.84 -2.12 -47.19
C GLU A 351 -31.98 -0.90 -47.55
N ILE A 352 -30.64 -1.00 -47.49
CA ILE A 352 -29.76 0.14 -47.77
C ILE A 352 -29.51 0.29 -49.27
N GLU A 353 -28.97 -0.75 -49.92
CA GLU A 353 -28.55 -0.66 -51.33
C GLU A 353 -29.76 -0.42 -52.25
N THR A 354 -30.87 -1.11 -51.98
CA THR A 354 -32.13 -0.92 -52.72
C THR A 354 -32.68 0.49 -52.55
N LEU A 355 -32.66 1.06 -51.33
CA LEU A 355 -33.10 2.43 -51.10
C LEU A 355 -32.21 3.44 -51.81
N GLN A 356 -30.89 3.28 -51.76
CA GLN A 356 -29.96 4.15 -52.49
C GLN A 356 -30.24 4.14 -54.00
N LEU A 357 -30.61 2.99 -54.57
CA LEU A 357 -31.02 2.87 -55.97
C LEU A 357 -32.33 3.63 -56.25
N GLU A 358 -33.34 3.48 -55.41
CA GLU A 358 -34.61 4.21 -55.56
C GLU A 358 -34.43 5.72 -55.43
N LEU A 359 -33.59 6.18 -54.49
CA LEU A 359 -33.25 7.60 -54.33
C LEU A 359 -32.55 8.18 -55.57
N ASN A 360 -31.70 7.40 -56.25
CA ASN A 360 -31.11 7.82 -57.53
C ASN A 360 -32.18 7.95 -58.61
N LYS A 361 -33.09 6.98 -58.73
CA LYS A 361 -34.17 7.04 -59.72
C LYS A 361 -35.06 8.25 -59.49
N VAL A 362 -35.42 8.56 -58.24
CA VAL A 362 -36.22 9.75 -57.89
C VAL A 362 -35.46 11.02 -58.23
N LYS A 363 -34.17 11.11 -57.88
CA LYS A 363 -33.31 12.26 -58.23
C LYS A 363 -33.23 12.50 -59.73
N ASP A 364 -33.10 11.45 -60.52
CA ASP A 364 -33.02 11.56 -61.98
C ASP A 364 -34.34 12.09 -62.55
N ARG A 365 -35.49 11.56 -62.10
CA ARG A 365 -36.81 12.04 -62.51
C ARG A 365 -37.07 13.50 -62.12
N LEU A 366 -36.71 13.89 -60.90
CA LEU A 366 -36.86 15.27 -60.41
C LEU A 366 -36.10 16.30 -61.26
N ASN A 367 -34.96 15.93 -61.84
CA ASN A 367 -34.19 16.85 -62.70
C ASN A 367 -34.82 17.05 -64.09
N ASP A 368 -35.70 16.13 -64.51
CA ASP A 368 -36.39 16.17 -65.79
C ASP A 368 -37.80 16.81 -65.68
N ASP A 369 -38.23 17.18 -64.47
CA ASP A 369 -39.55 17.75 -64.21
C ASP A 369 -39.62 19.27 -64.46
N ASP A 370 -40.69 19.72 -65.12
CA ASP A 370 -40.90 21.12 -65.51
C ASP A 370 -42.20 21.74 -64.93
N SER A 371 -42.93 21.00 -64.10
CA SER A 371 -44.22 21.41 -63.57
C SER A 371 -44.39 21.09 -62.08
N LYS A 372 -45.23 21.87 -61.39
CA LYS A 372 -45.62 21.63 -59.99
C LYS A 372 -46.17 20.21 -59.79
N ILE A 373 -47.03 19.75 -60.71
CA ILE A 373 -47.69 18.44 -60.60
C ILE A 373 -46.67 17.30 -60.67
N THR A 374 -45.70 17.39 -61.59
CA THR A 374 -44.68 16.35 -61.74
C THR A 374 -43.72 16.33 -60.55
N VAL A 375 -43.20 17.50 -60.14
CA VAL A 375 -42.37 17.63 -58.93
C VAL A 375 -43.10 17.11 -57.68
N PHE A 376 -44.37 17.49 -57.51
CA PHE A 376 -45.19 17.02 -56.38
C PHE A 376 -45.42 15.50 -56.41
N ASN A 377 -45.69 14.91 -57.57
CA ASN A 377 -45.85 13.46 -57.71
C ASN A 377 -44.57 12.68 -57.40
N GLU A 378 -43.40 13.26 -57.69
CA GLU A 378 -42.13 12.64 -57.41
C GLU A 378 -41.73 12.70 -55.93
N ILE A 379 -42.13 13.75 -55.21
CA ILE A 379 -41.82 13.90 -53.77
C ILE A 379 -42.92 13.39 -52.83
N SER A 380 -44.18 13.51 -53.23
CA SER A 380 -45.36 13.25 -52.39
C SER A 380 -46.05 11.94 -52.77
N GLU A 381 -46.90 11.43 -51.88
CA GLU A 381 -47.66 10.21 -52.13
C GLU A 381 -48.83 10.44 -53.11
N THR A 382 -48.68 10.06 -54.38
CA THR A 382 -49.80 10.00 -55.33
C THR A 382 -50.01 8.59 -55.92
N THR A 383 -51.22 8.33 -56.41
CA THR A 383 -51.77 7.02 -56.77
C THR A 383 -51.21 6.40 -58.06
N THR A 384 -50.00 6.78 -58.49
CA THR A 384 -49.39 6.28 -59.73
C THR A 384 -48.39 5.15 -59.48
N ASN A 385 -48.17 4.29 -60.48
CA ASN A 385 -47.33 3.08 -60.40
C ASN A 385 -45.81 3.34 -60.20
N ASN A 386 -45.38 4.57 -59.91
CA ASN A 386 -43.98 4.93 -59.69
C ASN A 386 -43.72 5.21 -58.20
N PRO A 387 -42.61 4.73 -57.61
CA PRO A 387 -42.28 4.99 -56.21
C PRO A 387 -41.83 6.44 -56.03
N SER A 388 -42.62 7.25 -55.32
CA SER A 388 -42.25 8.61 -54.92
C SER A 388 -41.23 8.61 -53.78
N LEU A 389 -40.60 9.76 -53.52
CA LEU A 389 -39.58 9.94 -52.49
C LEU A 389 -40.07 9.51 -51.10
N GLN A 390 -41.26 9.95 -50.69
CA GLN A 390 -41.85 9.58 -49.40
C GLN A 390 -42.17 8.08 -49.30
N ARG A 391 -42.54 7.42 -50.42
CA ARG A 391 -42.74 5.97 -50.44
C ARG A 391 -41.43 5.21 -50.29
N ALA A 392 -40.39 5.63 -51.02
CA ALA A 392 -39.06 5.01 -50.91
C ALA A 392 -38.50 5.13 -49.48
N LEU A 393 -38.69 6.28 -48.84
CA LEU A 393 -38.23 6.53 -47.47
C LEU A 393 -39.15 5.96 -46.37
N GLY A 394 -40.29 5.39 -46.74
CA GLY A 394 -41.25 4.79 -45.80
C GLY A 394 -42.03 5.80 -44.95
N ILE A 395 -42.07 7.08 -45.32
CA ILE A 395 -42.68 8.19 -44.56
C ILE A 395 -44.06 8.61 -45.12
N HIS A 396 -44.82 7.65 -45.63
CA HIS A 396 -46.10 7.86 -46.30
C HIS A 396 -47.26 7.30 -45.46
N ASN A 397 -48.48 7.84 -45.56
CA ASN A 397 -49.68 7.40 -44.79
C ASN A 397 -49.48 7.07 -43.29
N ASP A 398 -48.73 7.88 -42.54
CA ASP A 398 -48.40 7.56 -41.13
C ASP A 398 -47.79 6.16 -40.94
N SER A 399 -47.08 5.66 -41.96
CA SER A 399 -46.39 4.37 -41.94
C SER A 399 -45.38 4.32 -40.79
N THR A 400 -45.35 3.18 -40.11
CA THR A 400 -44.38 2.86 -39.05
C THR A 400 -43.16 2.11 -39.58
N ASP A 401 -43.00 2.09 -40.92
CA ASP A 401 -41.95 1.37 -41.64
C ASP A 401 -40.95 2.35 -42.30
N SER A 402 -40.68 3.48 -41.64
CA SER A 402 -39.70 4.43 -42.16
C SER A 402 -38.29 3.82 -42.12
N ILE A 403 -37.39 4.33 -42.96
CA ILE A 403 -35.98 3.91 -42.89
C ILE A 403 -35.37 4.14 -41.49
N VAL A 404 -35.84 5.15 -40.75
CA VAL A 404 -35.43 5.38 -39.36
C VAL A 404 -35.92 4.25 -38.45
N ASP A 405 -37.17 3.81 -38.58
CA ASP A 405 -37.74 2.73 -37.78
C ASP A 405 -37.03 1.40 -38.06
N LYS A 406 -36.70 1.12 -39.34
CA LYS A 406 -35.94 -0.06 -39.74
C LYS A 406 -34.54 -0.08 -39.12
N ILE A 407 -33.82 1.05 -39.14
CA ILE A 407 -32.49 1.17 -38.52
C ILE A 407 -32.58 1.03 -37.00
N ASN A 408 -33.57 1.66 -36.36
CA ASN A 408 -33.77 1.52 -34.91
C ASN A 408 -34.09 0.07 -34.51
N THR A 409 -34.89 -0.62 -35.32
CA THR A 409 -35.20 -2.04 -35.11
C THR A 409 -33.95 -2.91 -35.28
N LEU A 410 -33.14 -2.66 -36.32
CA LEU A 410 -31.87 -3.35 -36.56
C LEU A 410 -30.98 -3.34 -35.32
N ILE A 411 -30.86 -2.17 -34.67
CA ILE A 411 -29.97 -1.94 -33.51
C ILE A 411 -30.55 -2.51 -32.22
N ALA A 412 -31.87 -2.41 -32.01
CA ALA A 412 -32.48 -2.71 -30.71
C ALA A 412 -32.97 -4.16 -30.57
N SER A 413 -33.33 -4.81 -31.67
CA SER A 413 -33.92 -6.16 -31.65
C SER A 413 -33.89 -6.86 -33.01
N GLY A 414 -32.97 -6.50 -33.90
CA GLY A 414 -32.90 -6.97 -35.28
C GLY A 414 -31.58 -7.67 -35.59
N GLU A 415 -31.23 -7.76 -36.87
CA GLU A 415 -30.11 -8.58 -37.34
C GLU A 415 -28.74 -8.16 -36.76
N LEU A 416 -28.55 -6.87 -36.43
CA LEU A 416 -27.32 -6.41 -35.77
C LEU A 416 -27.28 -6.79 -34.29
N ASP A 417 -28.41 -6.67 -33.57
CA ASP A 417 -28.53 -7.10 -32.17
C ASP A 417 -28.37 -8.62 -32.01
N ASP A 418 -29.00 -9.39 -32.90
CA ASP A 418 -28.86 -10.85 -32.97
C ASP A 418 -27.41 -11.26 -33.25
N LEU A 419 -26.74 -10.56 -34.17
CA LEU A 419 -25.31 -10.76 -34.43
C LEU A 419 -24.48 -10.51 -33.17
N ILE A 420 -24.67 -9.37 -32.51
CA ILE A 420 -23.92 -8.99 -31.30
C ILE A 420 -24.13 -9.99 -30.18
N THR A 421 -25.37 -10.43 -29.96
CA THR A 421 -25.73 -11.38 -28.90
C THR A 421 -25.05 -12.74 -29.09
N ASN A 422 -24.84 -13.15 -30.34
CA ASN A 422 -24.23 -14.43 -30.69
C ASN A 422 -22.70 -14.36 -30.92
N LEU A 423 -22.10 -13.18 -30.85
CA LEU A 423 -20.65 -13.02 -30.91
C LEU A 423 -19.98 -13.47 -29.59
N PRO A 424 -18.78 -14.07 -29.64
CA PRO A 424 -18.08 -14.51 -28.44
C PRO A 424 -17.56 -13.32 -27.61
N THR A 425 -17.58 -13.48 -26.29
CA THR A 425 -17.04 -12.52 -25.31
C THR A 425 -15.52 -12.54 -25.20
N SER A 426 -14.84 -13.52 -25.84
CA SER A 426 -13.39 -13.59 -25.95
C SER A 426 -12.96 -14.34 -27.22
N SER A 427 -11.94 -13.83 -27.90
CA SER A 427 -11.22 -14.52 -28.98
C SER A 427 -9.73 -14.62 -28.62
N GLY A 428 -9.20 -15.84 -28.66
CA GLY A 428 -7.83 -16.17 -28.27
C GLY A 428 -7.77 -17.51 -27.53
N SER A 429 -6.92 -18.44 -27.98
CA SER A 429 -6.66 -19.68 -27.24
C SER A 429 -5.58 -19.41 -26.21
N ALA A 430 -5.98 -19.14 -24.97
CA ALA A 430 -5.05 -19.06 -23.85
C ALA A 430 -4.76 -20.47 -23.34
N THR A 431 -3.48 -20.83 -23.23
CA THR A 431 -3.05 -22.07 -22.59
C THR A 431 -2.43 -21.74 -21.25
N VAL A 432 -2.89 -22.37 -20.18
CA VAL A 432 -2.28 -22.25 -18.85
C VAL A 432 -1.32 -23.41 -18.64
N LYS A 433 -0.06 -23.11 -18.32
CA LYS A 433 0.99 -24.09 -17.97
C LYS A 433 1.62 -23.72 -16.64
N ALA A 434 2.07 -24.72 -15.88
CA ALA A 434 2.89 -24.45 -14.71
C ALA A 434 4.30 -23.98 -15.12
N LEU A 435 4.94 -23.16 -14.30
CA LEU A 435 6.25 -22.60 -14.59
C LEU A 435 7.36 -23.68 -14.68
N ASP A 436 7.24 -24.76 -13.91
CA ASP A 436 8.14 -25.91 -13.98
C ASP A 436 8.06 -26.67 -15.32
N VAL A 437 6.88 -26.70 -15.96
CA VAL A 437 6.70 -27.25 -17.31
C VAL A 437 7.44 -26.37 -18.31
N ILE A 438 7.28 -25.05 -18.23
CA ILE A 438 7.95 -24.10 -19.14
C ILE A 438 9.47 -24.23 -19.04
N LYS A 439 10.02 -24.43 -17.84
CA LYS A 439 11.45 -24.69 -17.63
C LYS A 439 12.00 -25.83 -18.50
N THR A 440 11.19 -26.85 -18.74
CA THR A 440 11.60 -28.01 -19.56
C THR A 440 11.33 -27.82 -21.05
N GLU A 441 10.35 -27.00 -21.42
CA GLU A 441 9.92 -26.79 -22.80
C GLU A 441 10.63 -25.60 -23.48
N ASP A 442 10.87 -24.51 -22.74
CA ASP A 442 11.45 -23.25 -23.22
C ASP A 442 12.27 -22.55 -22.11
N ASP A 443 13.56 -22.86 -22.06
CA ASP A 443 14.50 -22.28 -21.08
C ASP A 443 14.67 -20.76 -21.27
N ALA A 444 14.53 -20.24 -22.49
CA ALA A 444 14.67 -18.81 -22.73
C ALA A 444 13.49 -18.04 -22.11
N LEU A 445 12.26 -18.51 -22.36
CA LEU A 445 11.06 -17.93 -21.76
C LEU A 445 11.05 -18.10 -20.23
N TYR A 446 11.46 -19.26 -19.71
CA TYR A 446 11.58 -19.51 -18.27
C TYR A 446 12.49 -18.48 -17.59
N ASN A 447 13.68 -18.22 -18.15
CA ASN A 447 14.61 -17.24 -17.57
C ASN A 447 14.06 -15.79 -17.66
N GLN A 448 13.31 -15.45 -18.71
CA GLN A 448 12.61 -14.17 -18.81
C GLN A 448 11.54 -14.02 -17.73
N ILE A 449 10.71 -15.04 -17.54
CA ILE A 449 9.68 -15.05 -16.48
C ILE A 449 10.32 -14.89 -15.10
N LYS A 450 11.40 -15.62 -14.81
CA LYS A 450 12.10 -15.48 -13.52
C LYS A 450 12.68 -14.09 -13.31
N ALA A 451 13.21 -13.45 -14.34
CA ALA A 451 13.72 -12.09 -14.25
C ALA A 451 12.58 -11.11 -13.92
N GLU A 452 11.42 -11.24 -14.56
CA GLU A 452 10.27 -10.38 -14.28
C GLU A 452 9.65 -10.64 -12.90
N ILE A 453 9.58 -11.89 -12.44
CA ILE A 453 9.14 -12.20 -11.06
C ILE A 453 10.10 -11.56 -10.04
N SER A 454 11.42 -11.61 -10.29
CA SER A 454 12.42 -11.01 -9.40
C SER A 454 12.38 -9.47 -9.39
N ASN A 455 11.77 -8.85 -10.41
CA ASN A 455 11.56 -7.40 -10.44
C ASN A 455 10.31 -6.94 -9.65
N LEU A 456 9.46 -7.87 -9.20
CA LEU A 456 8.28 -7.51 -8.42
C LEU A 456 8.66 -6.97 -7.03
N PRO A 457 8.22 -5.76 -6.65
CA PRO A 457 8.53 -5.22 -5.34
C PRO A 457 7.73 -5.93 -4.25
N LEU A 458 8.43 -6.43 -3.23
CA LEU A 458 7.80 -6.96 -2.01
C LEU A 458 7.52 -5.81 -1.03
N ILE A 459 6.24 -5.58 -0.72
CA ILE A 459 5.78 -4.51 0.17
C ILE A 459 5.77 -4.99 1.63
N LEU A 460 6.54 -4.32 2.50
CA LEU A 460 6.64 -4.61 3.93
C LEU A 460 6.30 -3.40 4.82
N PRO A 461 5.79 -3.65 6.04
CA PRO A 461 5.74 -2.63 7.08
C PRO A 461 7.17 -2.23 7.53
N PRO A 462 7.38 -0.96 7.93
CA PRO A 462 8.73 -0.45 8.19
C PRO A 462 9.34 -0.88 9.53
N SER A 463 8.58 -1.34 10.52
CA SER A 463 9.06 -1.58 11.89
C SER A 463 10.34 -2.41 11.97
N SER A 464 10.46 -3.47 11.19
CA SER A 464 11.64 -4.36 11.20
C SER A 464 12.89 -3.66 10.64
N ALA A 465 12.75 -2.86 9.57
CA ALA A 465 13.83 -2.00 9.08
C ALA A 465 14.25 -0.98 10.14
N ILE A 466 13.27 -0.35 10.81
CA ILE A 466 13.52 0.66 11.83
C ILE A 466 14.20 0.06 13.07
N ALA A 467 13.82 -1.15 13.49
CA ALA A 467 14.52 -1.88 14.55
C ALA A 467 16.00 -2.10 14.19
N GLY A 468 16.30 -2.41 12.93
CA GLY A 468 17.67 -2.52 12.42
C GLY A 468 18.40 -1.18 12.45
N VAL A 469 17.73 -0.10 12.04
CA VAL A 469 18.25 1.27 12.15
C VAL A 469 18.57 1.65 13.60
N TYR A 470 17.70 1.29 14.56
CA TYR A 470 17.95 1.55 15.98
C TYR A 470 19.21 0.82 16.44
N ALA A 471 19.35 -0.47 16.12
CA ALA A 471 20.54 -1.26 16.47
C ALA A 471 21.83 -0.68 15.87
N ARG A 472 21.79 -0.28 14.60
CA ARG A 472 22.92 0.36 13.92
C ARG A 472 23.29 1.72 14.53
N VAL A 473 22.31 2.59 14.74
CA VAL A 473 22.58 3.93 15.30
C VAL A 473 23.08 3.84 16.72
N ASP A 474 22.53 2.94 17.53
CA ASP A 474 22.96 2.74 18.92
C ASP A 474 24.41 2.25 18.99
N SER A 475 24.80 1.28 18.15
CA SER A 475 26.17 0.77 18.10
C SER A 475 27.18 1.78 17.55
N ASP A 476 26.80 2.57 16.56
CA ASP A 476 27.70 3.55 15.93
C ASP A 476 27.82 4.87 16.71
N ARG A 477 26.75 5.30 17.38
CA ARG A 477 26.59 6.69 17.87
C ARG A 477 26.04 6.78 19.30
N GLY A 478 25.61 5.67 19.89
CA GLY A 478 24.96 5.63 21.20
C GLY A 478 23.46 5.93 21.14
N VAL A 479 22.71 5.39 22.11
CA VAL A 479 21.23 5.46 22.20
C VAL A 479 20.68 6.89 22.30
N TRP A 480 21.50 7.85 22.74
CA TRP A 480 21.13 9.27 22.81
C TRP A 480 21.09 9.95 21.44
N LYS A 481 21.58 9.31 20.38
CA LYS A 481 21.48 9.83 19.01
C LYS A 481 20.12 9.47 18.42
N ALA A 482 19.40 10.49 17.92
CA ALA A 482 18.14 10.27 17.21
C ALA A 482 18.33 9.38 15.97
N PRO A 483 17.52 8.30 15.80
CA PRO A 483 17.56 7.38 14.66
C PRO A 483 16.81 7.95 13.43
N ALA A 484 17.14 9.20 13.07
CA ALA A 484 16.60 9.92 11.92
C ALA A 484 17.73 10.54 11.09
N ASN A 485 17.40 10.90 9.85
CA ASN A 485 18.34 11.23 8.78
C ASN A 485 19.31 10.05 8.51
N VAL A 486 18.73 8.85 8.43
CA VAL A 486 19.45 7.60 8.22
C VAL A 486 18.84 6.88 7.01
N SER A 487 19.68 6.40 6.10
CA SER A 487 19.24 5.68 4.90
C SER A 487 18.79 4.26 5.21
N LEU A 488 17.76 3.81 4.49
CA LEU A 488 17.28 2.43 4.53
C LEU A 488 17.92 1.60 3.43
N ASN A 489 18.41 0.42 3.82
CA ASN A 489 18.93 -0.59 2.90
C ASN A 489 17.80 -1.52 2.45
N TYR A 490 17.94 -2.05 1.23
CA TYR A 490 16.98 -2.97 0.59
C TYR A 490 15.57 -2.38 0.40
N VAL A 491 15.48 -1.04 0.34
CA VAL A 491 14.25 -0.30 0.08
C VAL A 491 14.37 0.43 -1.24
N ILE A 492 13.48 0.12 -2.17
CA ILE A 492 13.32 0.80 -3.47
C ILE A 492 12.75 2.20 -3.24
N GLU A 493 11.59 2.26 -2.60
CA GLU A 493 10.88 3.50 -2.25
C GLU A 493 9.79 3.24 -1.19
N PRO A 494 9.32 4.27 -0.46
CA PRO A 494 8.10 4.20 0.33
C PRO A 494 6.86 4.05 -0.58
N THR A 495 5.82 3.35 -0.13
CA THR A 495 4.58 3.17 -0.92
C THR A 495 3.84 4.47 -1.19
N VAL A 496 4.05 5.48 -0.34
CA VAL A 496 3.48 6.82 -0.49
C VAL A 496 4.59 7.86 -0.43
N ASN A 497 4.64 8.73 -1.42
CA ASN A 497 5.58 9.84 -1.41
C ASN A 497 5.04 11.00 -0.55
N ILE A 498 5.65 11.22 0.61
CA ILE A 498 5.24 12.26 1.56
C ILE A 498 5.93 13.59 1.22
N SER A 499 5.14 14.61 0.89
CA SER A 499 5.63 15.98 0.67
C SER A 499 6.05 16.67 1.98
N HIS A 500 6.69 17.83 1.88
CA HIS A 500 7.07 18.60 3.07
C HIS A 500 5.84 19.08 3.86
N GLU A 501 4.81 19.52 3.14
CA GLU A 501 3.54 20.01 3.68
C GLU A 501 2.78 18.87 4.35
N ALA A 502 2.68 17.72 3.69
CA ALA A 502 2.03 16.53 4.22
C ALA A 502 2.72 16.02 5.51
N GLN A 503 4.05 16.06 5.56
CA GLN A 503 4.81 15.65 6.75
C GLN A 503 4.47 16.50 7.99
N ARG A 504 4.11 17.77 7.81
CA ARG A 504 3.81 18.67 8.94
C ARG A 504 2.73 18.06 9.86
N ASP A 505 1.68 17.54 9.24
CA ASP A 505 0.51 17.02 9.94
C ASP A 505 0.76 15.58 10.47
N LEU A 506 1.80 14.89 9.99
CA LEU A 506 2.33 13.66 10.60
C LEU A 506 3.15 13.96 11.87
N ASN A 507 3.96 15.02 11.82
CA ASN A 507 4.83 15.43 12.93
C ASN A 507 4.04 16.01 14.11
N VAL A 508 3.06 16.89 13.85
CA VAL A 508 2.24 17.53 14.90
C VAL A 508 0.79 17.45 14.50
N ASP A 509 0.00 16.78 15.32
CA ASP A 509 -1.46 16.77 15.22
C ASP A 509 -2.03 17.57 16.39
N THR A 510 -2.88 18.56 16.09
CA THR A 510 -3.46 19.46 17.10
C THR A 510 -4.68 18.86 17.80
N VAL A 511 -5.22 17.75 17.31
CA VAL A 511 -6.46 17.11 17.80
C VAL A 511 -6.15 15.83 18.56
N ALA A 512 -5.53 14.84 17.90
CA ALA A 512 -5.17 13.55 18.46
C ALA A 512 -3.84 13.56 19.22
N GLY A 513 -2.94 14.51 18.90
CA GLY A 513 -1.70 14.75 19.63
C GLY A 513 -0.57 13.73 19.45
N LYS A 514 -0.76 12.71 18.59
CA LYS A 514 0.20 11.61 18.36
C LYS A 514 1.06 11.85 17.11
N SER A 515 2.37 11.87 17.29
CA SER A 515 3.33 12.01 16.18
C SER A 515 3.55 10.69 15.46
N ILE A 516 3.76 10.79 14.15
CA ILE A 516 4.14 9.69 13.27
C ILE A 516 5.42 10.08 12.52
N ASN A 517 6.39 9.20 12.51
CA ASN A 517 7.68 9.43 11.87
C ASN A 517 7.61 9.04 10.39
N ALA A 518 7.84 10.02 9.51
CA ALA A 518 7.80 9.80 8.08
C ALA A 518 9.08 9.10 7.57
N ILE A 519 8.93 8.18 6.63
CA ILE A 519 10.01 7.70 5.76
C ILE A 519 9.84 8.38 4.40
N ARG A 520 10.89 9.05 3.91
CA ARG A 520 10.81 9.91 2.73
C ARG A 520 11.92 9.62 1.74
N SER A 521 11.59 9.71 0.46
CA SER A 521 12.56 9.66 -0.63
C SER A 521 13.12 11.05 -0.91
N PHE A 522 14.44 11.14 -1.04
CA PHE A 522 15.16 12.36 -1.38
C PHE A 522 16.05 12.11 -2.60
N VAL A 523 15.92 12.98 -3.60
CA VAL A 523 16.77 12.93 -4.80
C VAL A 523 18.25 13.06 -4.39
N GLY A 524 19.07 12.11 -4.81
CA GLY A 524 20.50 12.05 -4.49
C GLY A 524 20.87 11.58 -3.07
N LYS A 525 19.89 11.30 -2.19
CA LYS A 525 20.13 10.74 -0.83
C LYS A 525 19.41 9.41 -0.58
N GLY A 526 18.52 9.00 -1.48
CA GLY A 526 17.74 7.78 -1.35
C GLY A 526 16.61 7.91 -0.33
N ASN A 527 16.22 6.78 0.25
CA ASN A 527 15.12 6.69 1.21
C ASN A 527 15.63 6.88 2.64
N LEU A 528 15.15 7.91 3.33
CA LEU A 528 15.61 8.28 4.66
C LEU A 528 14.49 8.16 5.70
N VAL A 529 14.84 7.66 6.87
CA VAL A 529 14.02 7.83 8.08
C VAL A 529 14.05 9.31 8.46
N TRP A 530 12.89 9.97 8.47
CA TRP A 530 12.78 11.43 8.53
C TRP A 530 11.88 11.92 9.69
N GLY A 531 12.02 11.26 10.83
CA GLY A 531 11.40 11.62 12.11
C GLY A 531 11.95 10.74 13.25
N ALA A 532 12.00 11.27 14.48
CA ALA A 532 12.46 10.55 15.66
C ALA A 532 11.64 10.91 16.92
N ARG A 533 10.32 11.10 16.75
CA ARG A 533 9.39 11.39 17.83
C ARG A 533 8.74 10.10 18.36
N THR A 534 8.46 10.09 19.66
CA THR A 534 7.56 9.09 20.24
C THR A 534 6.12 9.43 19.88
N LEU A 535 5.16 8.57 20.21
CA LEU A 535 3.74 8.93 20.10
C LEU A 535 3.38 10.11 21.02
N ALA A 536 4.13 10.36 22.10
CA ALA A 536 3.99 11.53 22.96
C ALA A 536 4.59 12.81 22.35
N GLY A 537 4.34 13.06 21.08
CA GLY A 537 4.99 14.12 20.31
C GLY A 537 4.73 15.55 20.79
N ASN A 538 3.55 15.80 21.36
CA ASN A 538 3.22 17.10 21.95
C ASN A 538 3.71 17.27 23.39
N ASP A 539 4.30 16.23 23.97
CA ASP A 539 4.95 16.33 25.27
C ASP A 539 6.26 17.14 25.16
N ASN A 540 6.67 17.81 26.24
CA ASN A 540 7.90 18.61 26.24
C ASN A 540 9.11 17.86 26.81
N GLU A 541 8.87 16.76 27.51
CA GLU A 541 9.86 15.91 28.16
C GLU A 541 10.13 14.67 27.31
N TRP A 542 9.08 13.94 26.95
CA TRP A 542 9.16 12.62 26.31
C TRP A 542 8.95 12.61 24.80
N ARG A 543 9.08 13.78 24.15
CA ARG A 543 8.87 13.95 22.71
C ARG A 543 9.71 13.03 21.83
N TYR A 544 10.95 12.78 22.21
CA TYR A 544 11.95 12.18 21.32
C TYR A 544 12.29 10.75 21.71
N VAL A 545 12.39 9.89 20.69
CA VAL A 545 12.78 8.49 20.82
C VAL A 545 14.12 8.35 21.55
N SER A 546 15.13 9.13 21.16
CA SER A 546 16.47 9.04 21.76
C SER A 546 16.49 9.43 23.23
N VAL A 547 15.62 10.37 23.65
CA VAL A 547 15.52 10.77 25.05
C VAL A 547 14.88 9.64 25.86
N ARG A 548 13.71 9.13 25.46
CA ARG A 548 13.05 8.04 26.20
C ARG A 548 13.91 6.78 26.26
N ARG A 549 14.51 6.37 25.14
CA ARG A 549 15.36 5.16 25.08
C ARG A 549 16.63 5.30 25.90
N PHE A 550 17.22 6.49 25.98
CA PHE A 550 18.34 6.73 26.90
C PHE A 550 17.91 6.58 28.36
N PHE A 551 16.75 7.13 28.75
CA PHE A 551 16.22 6.95 30.10
C PHE A 551 15.96 5.47 30.42
N ASN A 552 15.33 4.70 29.52
CA ASN A 552 15.14 3.25 29.71
C ASN A 552 16.49 2.54 30.00
N MET A 553 17.52 2.82 29.19
CA MET A 553 18.84 2.23 29.36
C MET A 553 19.49 2.64 30.69
N ALA A 554 19.43 3.93 31.03
CA ALA A 554 20.07 4.45 32.24
C ALA A 554 19.37 3.92 33.50
N GLU A 555 18.03 3.94 33.53
CA GLU A 555 17.20 3.42 34.62
C GLU A 555 17.50 1.93 34.86
N GLU A 556 17.50 1.10 33.80
CA GLU A 556 17.73 -0.33 33.94
C GLU A 556 19.18 -0.67 34.32
N SER A 557 20.16 0.05 33.75
CA SER A 557 21.57 -0.11 34.12
C SER A 557 21.81 0.21 35.59
N ILE A 558 21.27 1.35 36.07
CA ILE A 558 21.42 1.80 37.45
C ILE A 558 20.69 0.86 38.40
N LYS A 559 19.50 0.38 38.03
CA LYS A 559 18.74 -0.60 38.81
C LYS A 559 19.54 -1.88 39.02
N LYS A 560 20.00 -2.54 37.96
CA LYS A 560 20.82 -3.76 38.02
C LYS A 560 22.09 -3.56 38.84
N ALA A 561 22.78 -2.44 38.66
CA ALA A 561 23.99 -2.15 39.42
C ALA A 561 23.71 -1.90 40.91
N SER A 562 22.53 -1.39 41.25
CA SER A 562 22.13 -1.11 42.63
C SER A 562 21.67 -2.35 43.40
N GLU A 563 21.33 -3.46 42.72
CA GLU A 563 20.89 -4.71 43.34
C GLU A 563 21.91 -5.28 44.33
N GLN A 564 23.22 -5.11 44.07
CA GLN A 564 24.28 -5.60 44.95
C GLN A 564 24.27 -4.94 46.35
N PHE A 565 23.56 -3.82 46.51
CA PHE A 565 23.45 -3.10 47.78
C PHE A 565 22.18 -3.48 48.56
N VAL A 566 21.32 -4.33 47.99
CA VAL A 566 20.16 -4.87 48.72
C VAL A 566 20.68 -5.76 49.86
N PHE A 567 20.14 -5.56 51.06
CA PHE A 567 20.60 -6.19 52.31
C PHE A 567 21.97 -5.76 52.85
N GLU A 568 22.62 -4.76 52.26
CA GLU A 568 23.75 -4.09 52.91
C GLU A 568 23.26 -3.27 54.12
N PRO A 569 24.13 -2.97 55.10
CA PRO A 569 23.77 -2.05 56.19
C PRO A 569 23.26 -0.71 55.65
N ASN A 570 22.04 -0.30 56.05
CA ASN A 570 21.45 0.99 55.64
C ASN A 570 22.09 2.15 56.43
N ASP A 571 23.36 2.43 56.11
CA ASP A 571 24.17 3.48 56.74
C ASP A 571 24.78 4.43 55.70
N LYS A 572 25.37 5.53 56.20
CA LYS A 572 26.01 6.55 55.37
C LYS A 572 27.10 6.01 54.44
N ASN A 573 27.81 4.95 54.82
CA ASN A 573 28.86 4.40 53.97
C ASN A 573 28.27 3.74 52.73
N THR A 574 27.17 2.99 52.89
CA THR A 574 26.45 2.38 51.78
C THR A 574 25.89 3.45 50.84
N TRP A 575 25.27 4.50 51.38
CA TRP A 575 24.73 5.61 50.58
C TRP A 575 25.79 6.28 49.72
N VAL A 576 26.96 6.59 50.30
CA VAL A 576 28.08 7.20 49.57
C VAL A 576 28.62 6.29 48.48
N ARG A 577 28.68 4.97 48.70
CA ARG A 577 29.12 4.00 47.69
C ARG A 577 28.16 3.95 46.50
N VAL A 578 26.85 3.89 46.76
CA VAL A 578 25.84 3.89 45.70
C VAL A 578 25.86 5.21 44.92
N LYS A 579 25.91 6.34 45.63
CA LYS A 579 26.03 7.66 45.02
C LYS A 579 27.23 7.75 44.08
N ALA A 580 28.41 7.35 44.56
CA ALA A 580 29.65 7.41 43.80
C ALA A 580 29.63 6.50 42.56
N MET A 581 28.99 5.33 42.65
CA MET A 581 28.78 4.43 41.51
C MET A 581 27.93 5.08 40.41
N ILE A 582 26.78 5.67 40.79
CA ILE A 582 25.85 6.31 39.85
C ILE A 582 26.49 7.60 39.27
N ASP A 583 27.13 8.41 40.10
CA ASP A 583 27.85 9.62 39.67
C ASP A 583 28.93 9.29 38.63
N ASN A 584 29.70 8.21 38.83
CA ASN A 584 30.73 7.79 37.88
C ASN A 584 30.10 7.40 36.54
N PHE A 585 29.05 6.58 36.56
CA PHE A 585 28.33 6.17 35.36
C PHE A 585 27.82 7.36 34.54
N LEU A 586 27.06 8.26 35.17
CA LEU A 586 26.52 9.44 34.50
C LEU A 586 27.63 10.40 34.02
N THR A 587 28.76 10.46 34.73
CA THR A 587 29.95 11.18 34.25
C THR A 587 30.50 10.57 32.96
N GLN A 588 30.55 9.23 32.82
CA GLN A 588 30.97 8.61 31.57
C GLN A 588 29.99 8.90 30.43
N GLN A 589 28.69 8.85 30.70
CA GLN A 589 27.67 9.19 29.71
C GLN A 589 27.75 10.66 29.26
N TRP A 590 28.02 11.58 30.20
CA TRP A 590 28.28 12.99 29.90
C TRP A 590 29.53 13.17 29.02
N ARG A 591 30.64 12.49 29.35
CA ARG A 591 31.88 12.52 28.54
C ARG A 591 31.67 11.97 27.13
N ALA A 592 30.78 10.99 26.96
CA ALA A 592 30.38 10.45 25.66
C ALA A 592 29.45 11.38 24.87
N GLY A 593 29.00 12.49 25.48
CA GLY A 593 28.12 13.48 24.84
C GLY A 593 26.64 13.13 24.92
N ALA A 594 26.24 12.18 25.78
CA ALA A 594 24.84 11.80 25.96
C ALA A 594 24.03 12.82 26.78
N LEU A 595 24.70 13.47 27.74
CA LEU A 595 24.10 14.44 28.64
C LEU A 595 24.52 15.87 28.27
N ALA A 596 23.56 16.79 28.27
CA ALA A 596 23.71 18.19 27.95
C ALA A 596 24.13 19.00 29.18
N GLY A 597 25.22 19.76 29.06
CA GLY A 597 25.68 20.68 30.10
C GLY A 597 27.18 20.93 29.98
N PRO A 598 27.66 22.14 30.28
CA PRO A 598 29.09 22.46 30.20
C PRO A 598 29.93 21.77 31.29
N THR A 599 29.30 21.32 32.38
CA THR A 599 29.92 20.56 33.47
C THR A 599 28.99 19.43 33.92
N PRO A 600 29.51 18.36 34.56
CA PRO A 600 28.68 17.26 35.08
C PRO A 600 27.53 17.72 35.98
N GLU A 601 27.78 18.70 36.86
CA GLU A 601 26.81 19.22 37.83
C GLU A 601 25.68 20.04 37.19
N LYS A 602 25.87 20.47 35.94
CA LYS A 602 24.82 21.08 35.12
C LYS A 602 24.10 20.07 34.22
N ALA A 603 24.67 18.88 34.06
CA ALA A 603 24.14 17.83 33.21
C ALA A 603 23.32 16.79 33.99
N PHE A 604 23.70 16.48 35.22
CA PHE A 604 22.96 15.56 36.08
C PHE A 604 23.19 15.87 37.57
N TYR A 605 22.35 15.29 38.43
CA TYR A 605 22.56 15.23 39.87
C TYR A 605 22.18 13.85 40.41
N VAL A 606 22.85 13.45 41.49
CA VAL A 606 22.52 12.26 42.28
C VAL A 606 22.52 12.71 43.75
N SER A 607 21.37 12.55 44.41
CA SER A 607 21.15 12.94 45.80
C SER A 607 20.74 11.73 46.62
N VAL A 608 21.39 11.54 47.78
CA VAL A 608 21.07 10.46 48.72
C VAL A 608 21.60 10.81 50.11
N GLY A 609 20.69 10.85 51.09
CA GLY A 609 21.09 11.06 52.48
C GLY A 609 19.94 11.38 53.43
N LEU A 610 20.20 11.22 54.73
CA LEU A 610 19.29 11.61 55.81
C LEU A 610 19.16 13.14 55.86
N GLY A 611 17.93 13.64 55.73
CA GLY A 611 17.64 15.07 55.63
C GLY A 611 17.89 15.67 54.24
N GLU A 612 18.28 14.86 53.25
CA GLU A 612 18.37 15.24 51.84
C GLU A 612 17.22 14.58 51.05
N THR A 613 17.24 13.25 50.94
CA THR A 613 16.20 12.46 50.23
C THR A 613 15.42 11.53 51.16
N MET A 614 15.93 11.27 52.37
CA MET A 614 15.34 10.34 53.33
C MET A 614 15.06 11.01 54.67
N THR A 615 13.99 10.58 55.32
CA THR A 615 13.68 10.89 56.72
C THR A 615 14.26 9.81 57.64
N ALA A 616 14.25 10.07 58.96
CA ALA A 616 14.64 9.05 59.93
C ALA A 616 13.70 7.83 59.91
N GLN A 617 12.43 8.03 59.55
CA GLN A 617 11.45 6.96 59.43
C GLN A 617 11.79 6.06 58.23
N ASP A 618 12.15 6.64 57.08
CA ASP A 618 12.57 5.86 55.90
C ASP A 618 13.72 4.92 56.23
N VAL A 619 14.72 5.41 56.97
CA VAL A 619 15.88 4.59 57.39
C VAL A 619 15.46 3.47 58.35
N LEU A 620 14.56 3.76 59.30
CA LEU A 620 14.04 2.76 60.24
C LEU A 620 13.19 1.69 59.55
N GLU A 621 12.47 2.06 58.50
CA GLU A 621 11.68 1.15 57.65
C GLU A 621 12.56 0.39 56.64
N GLY A 622 13.87 0.70 56.57
CA GLY A 622 14.81 0.03 55.69
C GLY A 622 14.84 0.58 54.26
N ASN A 623 14.21 1.73 54.01
CA ASN A 623 14.19 2.38 52.71
C ASN A 623 15.49 3.16 52.48
N MET A 624 16.02 3.07 51.26
CA MET A 624 17.09 3.92 50.74
C MET A 624 16.59 4.64 49.49
N ILE A 625 16.34 5.95 49.60
CA ILE A 625 15.75 6.76 48.53
C ILE A 625 16.86 7.56 47.84
N ILE A 626 17.04 7.34 46.54
CA ILE A 626 18.05 8.01 45.72
C ILE A 626 17.32 8.82 44.65
N GLU A 627 17.57 10.12 44.62
CA GLU A 627 17.02 11.01 43.59
C GLU A 627 18.06 11.25 42.51
N ILE A 628 17.69 11.00 41.26
CA ILE A 628 18.56 11.11 40.09
C ILE A 628 17.87 11.99 39.07
N GLY A 629 18.54 13.07 38.64
CA GLY A 629 18.08 13.88 37.52
C GLY A 629 19.15 13.97 36.44
N MET A 630 18.75 13.90 35.17
CA MET A 630 19.66 13.95 34.03
C MET A 630 19.08 14.78 32.89
N ALA A 631 19.93 15.57 32.24
CA ALA A 631 19.59 16.40 31.09
C ALA A 631 20.10 15.73 29.81
N VAL A 632 19.28 14.90 29.17
CA VAL A 632 19.68 14.20 27.93
C VAL A 632 19.70 15.15 26.73
N VAL A 633 20.67 14.97 25.83
CA VAL A 633 20.78 15.78 24.60
C VAL A 633 19.53 15.60 23.73
N ARG A 634 18.98 16.73 23.26
CA ARG A 634 17.83 16.76 22.35
C ARG A 634 18.29 16.96 20.89
N PRO A 635 17.62 16.32 19.92
CA PRO A 635 17.94 16.52 18.51
C PRO A 635 17.54 17.92 18.02
N ALA A 636 18.29 18.47 17.06
CA ALA A 636 17.92 19.67 16.32
C ALA A 636 17.06 19.28 15.10
N GLU A 637 15.74 19.34 15.23
CA GLU A 637 14.80 19.02 14.14
C GLU A 637 14.65 20.15 13.11
N PHE A 638 14.80 21.40 13.53
CA PHE A 638 14.58 22.58 12.69
C PHE A 638 15.85 23.44 12.63
N ILE A 639 16.28 23.77 11.41
CA ILE A 639 17.35 24.74 11.15
C ILE A 639 16.73 25.92 10.41
N ILE A 640 16.68 27.08 11.05
CA ILE A 640 16.09 28.29 10.50
C ILE A 640 17.21 29.26 10.09
N LEU A 641 17.45 29.39 8.80
CA LEU A 641 18.42 30.34 8.26
C LEU A 641 17.77 31.73 8.11
N LYS A 642 18.24 32.71 8.89
CA LYS A 642 17.78 34.09 8.81
C LYS A 642 18.83 34.93 8.10
N PHE A 643 18.58 35.24 6.83
CA PHE A 643 19.45 36.10 6.05
C PHE A 643 19.14 37.57 6.34
N SER A 644 20.18 38.37 6.58
CA SER A 644 20.09 39.84 6.60
C SER A 644 21.14 40.41 5.66
N HIS A 645 20.77 41.46 4.92
CA HIS A 645 21.72 42.20 4.12
C HIS A 645 22.45 43.18 5.04
N LYS A 646 23.71 42.90 5.37
CA LYS A 646 24.58 43.80 6.13
C LYS A 646 25.17 44.85 5.18
N MET A 647 24.87 46.13 5.42
CA MET A 647 25.51 47.23 4.67
C MET A 647 27.01 47.29 4.99
N GLN A 648 27.83 47.74 4.02
CA GLN A 648 29.26 47.98 4.24
C GLN A 648 29.45 48.95 5.41
N GLU A 649 30.16 48.49 6.44
CA GLU A 649 30.63 49.34 7.53
C GLU A 649 31.91 50.04 7.03
N ALA A 650 31.91 51.38 7.08
CA ALA A 650 33.00 52.23 6.60
C ALA A 650 34.24 52.18 7.50
#